data_AF-D6Z2H5-F1
#
_entry.id   AF-D6Z2H5-F1
#
_cell.length_a   1.000
_cell.length_b   1.000
_cell.length_c   1.000
_cell.angle_alpha   90.00
_cell.angle_beta   90.00
_cell.angle_gamma   90.00
#
_symmetry.space_group_name_H-M   'P 1'
#
loop_
_entity.id
_entity.type
_entity.pdbx_description
1 polymer ?
#
loop_
_entity_poly.entity_id
_entity_poly.type
_entity_poly.pdbx_seq_one_letter_code
_entity_poly.pdbx_strand_id
1 'polypeptide(L)'
;MKQPVTKQNPEGAAAEPPAVFHCPACDFRREVAGRHAGKTVPCPQCKTKGQVQAAAPVQAVKQAKAGRPAHRRPWLRPGRGVTVAGILLLVGAAALAGYLMGEGGKQPLASRLPFATMMIPAPPAAPAVLDDLEAREQIAMGQVQQALAGDRNLQGKDLSTLNLAGLDLRGVNFADSRLHGVNLQGANLRGADFSRADLMHADLSEADLREAKLVDANLARASLALADLGGADLRRADLSRANFSQARLRQADLRQVLFSESDFRHADARRADFREATLRQANFSGADLSRAIFSGTDLTGGVFQQANLAGAVLEGADLSRLALAGVKMVKANLAGSNLYGADLRGVDLTDASLLEADLSAADLAGARLDKAVFAGGTLHGARLLSAVARNADFRAANLTRVAAQQADFSQADFTGANLTAAVFSEAIMAGAKLLEANLTNANLDGADLTSRVSMIRGNLTNASLQKADLHGADLSNAIVTGAVLREANLRRVRLSHASLNRADLSWATIVDADLSNTDLREANLTGVNLGAGASVLQSLRSAVSLGGRMIRYDLRNANLVNANLRDADLADADLSNADLRQANLARANLSRSDLRWVNLTDADLSGAILSGASLNDADFNRAVFAEANLTRASLFNVKNLDKARMLDQAQGYEPKAGDDSRPEQSATLAALMLEEEATGGDDGRPVKIWGVDIEGAGMIAEQYQGMSELGRVIGESSNIEAALLRRQLFASAPDSIPGRPGVTFGALFAVNFIPADSPLELEIRWFGPDGRQVASQRQTVHNGRRQLISHTIPPEANNVNGLWKLRFYYQERAISEQELTVTPPAGRRS
;
A
#
# COMPACT_ATOMS: atom_id res chain seq x y z
N MET A 1 18.93 -24.96 25.28
CA MET A 1 18.54 -24.37 26.58
C MET A 1 17.58 -23.22 26.33
N LYS A 2 16.41 -23.28 26.99
CA LYS A 2 15.32 -22.28 27.14
C LYS A 2 14.60 -21.77 25.88
N GLN A 3 13.52 -22.49 25.53
CA GLN A 3 12.33 -21.96 24.84
C GLN A 3 11.48 -21.12 25.82
N PRO A 4 10.77 -20.07 25.36
CA PRO A 4 9.67 -19.51 26.11
C PRO A 4 8.36 -20.27 25.83
N VAL A 5 7.61 -20.44 26.90
CA VAL A 5 6.41 -21.25 27.10
C VAL A 5 5.25 -20.81 26.20
N THR A 6 4.78 -21.71 25.35
CA THR A 6 3.46 -21.60 24.69
C THR A 6 2.37 -21.89 25.72
N LYS A 7 1.52 -20.89 25.99
CA LYS A 7 0.23 -21.11 26.66
C LYS A 7 -0.65 -21.96 25.75
N GLN A 8 -0.92 -23.18 26.18
CA GLN A 8 -2.07 -23.96 25.73
C GLN A 8 -3.35 -23.19 26.07
N ASN A 9 -4.24 -23.04 25.09
CA ASN A 9 -5.65 -22.76 25.34
C ASN A 9 -6.49 -23.76 24.52
N PRO A 10 -7.64 -24.20 25.05
CA PRO A 10 -8.17 -25.54 24.80
C PRO A 10 -8.96 -25.64 23.48
N GLU A 11 -8.88 -26.81 22.86
CA GLU A 11 -9.80 -27.27 21.83
C GLU A 11 -11.24 -27.35 22.39
N GLY A 12 -12.22 -26.98 21.56
CA GLY A 12 -13.63 -27.37 21.79
C GLY A 12 -14.69 -26.29 21.68
N ALA A 13 -14.64 -25.39 20.67
CA ALA A 13 -15.84 -24.67 20.23
C ALA A 13 -16.21 -25.16 18.82
N ALA A 14 -17.33 -25.87 18.72
CA ALA A 14 -17.90 -26.29 17.45
C ALA A 14 -18.10 -25.05 16.54
N ALA A 15 -17.61 -25.11 15.30
CA ALA A 15 -17.88 -24.06 14.31
C ALA A 15 -19.40 -23.94 14.11
N GLU A 16 -19.96 -22.75 14.41
CA GLU A 16 -21.38 -22.47 14.21
C GLU A 16 -21.74 -22.59 12.71
N PRO A 17 -22.88 -23.20 12.35
CA PRO A 17 -23.29 -23.33 10.96
C PRO A 17 -23.50 -21.95 10.31
N PRO A 18 -23.11 -21.77 9.03
CA PRO A 18 -23.27 -20.49 8.33
C PRO A 18 -24.75 -20.12 8.22
N ALA A 19 -25.05 -18.82 8.27
CA ALA A 19 -26.38 -18.28 8.04
C ALA A 19 -26.34 -17.33 6.84
N VAL A 20 -27.46 -17.16 6.15
CA VAL A 20 -27.56 -16.30 4.96
C VAL A 20 -28.54 -15.17 5.26
N PHE A 21 -28.08 -13.93 5.13
CA PHE A 21 -28.94 -12.76 5.05
C PHE A 21 -29.56 -12.69 3.66
N HIS A 22 -30.87 -12.48 3.58
CA HIS A 22 -31.58 -12.20 2.34
C HIS A 22 -32.47 -10.96 2.50
N CYS A 23 -32.31 -10.01 1.58
CA CYS A 23 -33.18 -8.85 1.48
C CYS A 23 -34.26 -9.08 0.40
N PRO A 24 -35.55 -9.19 0.77
CA PRO A 24 -36.61 -9.42 -0.21
C PRO A 24 -36.88 -8.21 -1.13
N ALA A 25 -36.39 -7.01 -0.76
CA ALA A 25 -36.64 -5.79 -1.53
C ALA A 25 -35.66 -5.56 -2.69
N CYS A 26 -34.46 -6.15 -2.64
CA CYS A 26 -33.43 -5.98 -3.67
C CYS A 26 -32.69 -7.29 -4.02
N ASP A 27 -33.16 -8.42 -3.50
CA ASP A 27 -32.59 -9.77 -3.64
C ASP A 27 -31.11 -9.91 -3.21
N PHE A 28 -30.57 -8.93 -2.46
CA PHE A 28 -29.22 -8.99 -1.92
C PHE A 28 -29.05 -10.15 -0.94
N ARG A 29 -28.01 -10.97 -1.13
CA ARG A 29 -27.67 -12.12 -0.27
C ARG A 29 -26.24 -12.02 0.24
N ARG A 30 -26.03 -12.37 1.52
CA ARG A 30 -24.70 -12.39 2.13
C ARG A 30 -24.62 -13.45 3.23
N GLU A 31 -23.52 -14.20 3.28
CA GLU A 31 -23.23 -15.07 4.43
C GLU A 31 -22.88 -14.24 5.67
N VAL A 32 -23.45 -14.64 6.80
CA VAL A 32 -23.27 -14.02 8.11
C VAL A 32 -23.08 -15.11 9.17
N ALA A 33 -22.42 -14.76 10.27
CA ALA A 33 -22.17 -15.71 11.35
C ALA A 33 -23.47 -16.29 11.93
N GLY A 34 -23.46 -17.59 12.22
CA GLY A 34 -24.63 -18.36 12.67
C GLY A 34 -25.39 -17.75 13.85
N ARG A 35 -24.69 -17.10 14.80
CA ARG A 35 -25.28 -16.31 15.91
C ARG A 35 -26.30 -15.22 15.51
N HIS A 36 -26.37 -14.86 14.22
CA HIS A 36 -27.33 -13.88 13.72
C HIS A 36 -28.59 -14.51 13.08
N ALA A 37 -28.69 -15.84 13.00
CA ALA A 37 -29.88 -16.53 12.51
C ALA A 37 -31.15 -16.14 13.29
N GLY A 38 -32.24 -15.91 12.57
CA GLY A 38 -33.52 -15.47 13.13
C GLY A 38 -33.62 -13.96 13.43
N LYS A 39 -32.53 -13.19 13.30
CA LYS A 39 -32.56 -11.74 13.49
C LYS A 39 -32.96 -11.01 12.21
N THR A 40 -33.68 -9.91 12.38
CA THR A 40 -33.99 -8.96 11.30
C THR A 40 -32.97 -7.82 11.34
N VAL A 41 -32.25 -7.60 10.25
CA VAL A 41 -31.22 -6.54 10.15
C VAL A 41 -31.45 -5.69 8.89
N PRO A 42 -31.15 -4.38 8.93
CA PRO A 42 -31.31 -3.52 7.77
C PRO A 42 -30.32 -3.88 6.65
N CYS A 43 -30.83 -3.94 5.42
CA CYS A 43 -30.04 -4.25 4.23
C CYS A 43 -28.97 -3.17 4.00
N PRO A 44 -27.69 -3.54 3.77
CA PRO A 44 -26.65 -2.57 3.50
C PRO A 44 -26.88 -1.76 2.23
N GLN A 45 -27.55 -2.34 1.22
CA GLN A 45 -27.83 -1.71 -0.08
C GLN A 45 -29.06 -0.79 -0.07
N CYS A 46 -30.21 -1.25 0.42
CA CYS A 46 -31.47 -0.49 0.31
C CYS A 46 -32.08 -0.07 1.67
N LYS A 47 -31.38 -0.33 2.78
CA LYS A 47 -31.79 -0.02 4.17
C LYS A 47 -33.10 -0.65 4.66
N THR A 48 -33.85 -1.37 3.82
CA THR A 48 -35.05 -2.11 4.22
C THR A 48 -34.69 -3.33 5.09
N LYS A 49 -35.62 -3.76 5.96
CA LYS A 49 -35.40 -4.89 6.87
C LYS A 49 -35.34 -6.21 6.09
N GLY A 50 -34.22 -6.92 6.18
CA GLY A 50 -34.06 -8.30 5.66
C GLY A 50 -33.92 -9.32 6.79
N GLN A 51 -34.13 -10.60 6.48
CA GLN A 51 -34.07 -11.69 7.45
C GLN A 51 -32.78 -12.51 7.29
N VAL A 52 -32.22 -12.94 8.42
CA VAL A 52 -31.11 -13.89 8.44
C VAL A 52 -31.65 -15.30 8.70
N GLN A 53 -31.45 -16.22 7.76
CA GLN A 53 -31.89 -17.60 7.84
C GLN A 53 -30.69 -18.52 8.06
N ALA A 54 -30.82 -19.52 8.94
CA ALA A 54 -29.80 -20.55 9.10
C ALA A 54 -29.69 -21.36 7.79
N ALA A 55 -28.47 -21.64 7.31
CA ALA A 55 -28.29 -22.51 6.15
C ALA A 55 -28.74 -23.93 6.51
N ALA A 56 -29.69 -24.49 5.77
CA ALA A 56 -30.09 -25.88 5.91
C ALA A 56 -28.92 -26.80 5.49
N PRO A 57 -28.71 -27.95 6.16
CA PRO A 57 -27.70 -28.91 5.71
C PRO A 57 -28.03 -29.37 4.29
N VAL A 58 -27.07 -29.21 3.38
CA VAL A 58 -27.22 -29.47 1.95
C VAL A 58 -27.51 -30.94 1.70
N GLN A 59 -28.79 -31.30 1.63
CA GLN A 59 -29.23 -32.45 0.85
C GLN A 59 -29.37 -32.00 -0.60
N ALA A 60 -28.58 -32.62 -1.47
CA ALA A 60 -28.67 -32.44 -2.91
C ALA A 60 -30.11 -32.71 -3.37
N VAL A 61 -30.81 -31.69 -3.86
CA VAL A 61 -32.11 -31.85 -4.53
C VAL A 61 -32.03 -31.30 -5.93
N LYS A 62 -32.13 -32.25 -6.86
CA LYS A 62 -32.48 -32.12 -8.27
C LYS A 62 -33.62 -31.11 -8.45
N GLN A 63 -33.41 -30.17 -9.37
CA GLN A 63 -34.46 -29.29 -9.87
C GLN A 63 -35.61 -30.11 -10.46
N ALA A 64 -36.83 -29.82 -10.02
CA ALA A 64 -38.05 -30.26 -10.65
C ALA A 64 -38.43 -29.28 -11.77
N LYS A 65 -38.34 -29.73 -13.02
CA LYS A 65 -39.27 -29.36 -14.08
C LYS A 65 -40.08 -30.61 -14.41
N ALA A 66 -41.40 -30.51 -14.31
CA ALA A 66 -42.34 -30.80 -15.40
C ALA A 66 -43.74 -31.17 -14.86
N GLY A 67 -44.76 -30.60 -15.49
CA GLY A 67 -46.11 -31.13 -15.42
C GLY A 67 -46.29 -32.35 -16.34
N ARG A 68 -47.08 -33.32 -15.84
CA ARG A 68 -47.81 -34.42 -16.51
C ARG A 68 -47.00 -35.66 -16.96
N PRO A 69 -47.66 -36.83 -17.09
CA PRO A 69 -48.30 -37.61 -16.03
C PRO A 69 -47.73 -39.04 -15.93
N ALA A 70 -48.14 -39.74 -14.88
CA ALA A 70 -47.62 -41.00 -14.39
C ALA A 70 -47.83 -42.23 -15.31
N HIS A 71 -46.80 -43.08 -15.40
CA HIS A 71 -46.97 -44.54 -15.46
C HIS A 71 -45.97 -45.23 -14.52
N ARG A 72 -46.53 -46.07 -13.64
CA ARG A 72 -45.84 -46.86 -12.60
C ARG A 72 -45.17 -48.09 -13.21
N ARG A 73 -43.96 -48.47 -12.75
CA ARG A 73 -43.60 -49.72 -12.02
C ARG A 73 -42.07 -49.99 -12.01
N PRO A 74 -41.57 -50.86 -11.10
CA PRO A 74 -40.39 -50.58 -10.28
C PRO A 74 -39.13 -51.38 -10.66
N TRP A 75 -37.96 -50.91 -10.23
CA TRP A 75 -36.74 -51.74 -10.18
C TRP A 75 -36.05 -51.66 -8.81
N LEU A 76 -35.59 -52.84 -8.39
CA LEU A 76 -34.94 -53.17 -7.13
C LEU A 76 -33.59 -52.44 -6.94
N ARG A 77 -33.25 -52.18 -5.68
CA ARG A 77 -31.88 -51.85 -5.23
C ARG A 77 -31.02 -53.12 -5.19
N PRO A 78 -29.70 -53.03 -5.44
CA PRO A 78 -28.74 -53.93 -4.82
C PRO A 78 -27.78 -53.20 -3.88
N GLY A 79 -27.44 -53.86 -2.78
CA GLY A 79 -26.45 -53.43 -1.80
C GLY A 79 -25.05 -53.97 -2.09
N ARG A 80 -24.06 -53.21 -1.58
CA ARG A 80 -22.70 -53.54 -1.13
C ARG A 80 -22.01 -54.83 -1.62
N GLY A 81 -20.96 -54.62 -2.43
CA GLY A 81 -19.55 -54.87 -2.04
C GLY A 81 -19.03 -56.31 -2.08
N VAL A 82 -18.19 -56.62 -3.08
CA VAL A 82 -17.02 -57.52 -2.99
C VAL A 82 -15.97 -57.06 -4.01
N THR A 83 -14.72 -56.96 -3.58
CA THR A 83 -13.50 -56.73 -4.36
C THR A 83 -12.95 -58.03 -4.96
N VAL A 84 -12.25 -57.93 -6.11
CA VAL A 84 -10.94 -58.55 -6.46
C VAL A 84 -10.83 -58.87 -7.96
N ALA A 85 -9.75 -58.34 -8.55
CA ALA A 85 -8.93 -58.77 -9.69
C ALA A 85 -9.54 -59.11 -11.07
N GLY A 86 -9.19 -58.25 -12.03
CA GLY A 86 -8.35 -58.60 -13.19
C GLY A 86 -8.88 -59.59 -14.23
N ILE A 87 -9.09 -59.11 -15.46
CA ILE A 87 -8.59 -59.70 -16.71
C ILE A 87 -8.71 -58.65 -17.84
N LEU A 88 -7.62 -58.56 -18.61
CA LEU A 88 -7.39 -57.72 -19.79
C LEU A 88 -8.09 -58.29 -21.06
N LEU A 89 -8.38 -57.36 -21.97
CA LEU A 89 -8.33 -57.44 -23.44
C LEU A 89 -9.27 -58.40 -24.18
N LEU A 90 -10.11 -57.81 -25.04
CA LEU A 90 -10.35 -58.26 -26.44
C LEU A 90 -10.95 -57.09 -27.25
N VAL A 91 -10.09 -56.36 -27.96
CA VAL A 91 -10.44 -55.54 -29.13
C VAL A 91 -9.40 -55.85 -30.20
N GLY A 92 -9.83 -56.15 -31.41
CA GLY A 92 -8.95 -56.25 -32.57
C GLY A 92 -9.39 -57.27 -33.59
N ALA A 93 -10.50 -56.99 -34.27
CA ALA A 93 -10.85 -57.68 -35.51
C ALA A 93 -10.00 -57.12 -36.68
N ALA A 94 -9.71 -58.02 -37.60
CA ALA A 94 -8.84 -57.90 -38.75
C ALA A 94 -9.33 -56.90 -39.82
N ALA A 95 -8.38 -56.31 -40.54
CA ALA A 95 -8.39 -56.26 -42.01
C ALA A 95 -7.04 -55.77 -42.53
N LEU A 96 -6.33 -56.63 -43.27
CA LEU A 96 -5.75 -56.39 -44.60
C LEU A 96 -4.73 -57.48 -44.92
N ALA A 97 -5.15 -58.43 -45.75
CA ALA A 97 -4.26 -59.34 -46.45
C ALA A 97 -4.06 -58.80 -47.87
N GLY A 98 -2.81 -58.78 -48.33
CA GLY A 98 -2.47 -58.67 -49.74
C GLY A 98 -1.12 -58.02 -50.02
N TYR A 99 -0.02 -58.76 -49.87
CA TYR A 99 1.03 -58.84 -50.91
C TYR A 99 2.11 -59.90 -50.58
N LEU A 100 2.12 -60.94 -51.41
CA LEU A 100 3.22 -61.74 -51.97
C LEU A 100 4.61 -61.88 -51.28
N MET A 101 5.03 -63.16 -51.28
CA MET A 101 6.39 -63.73 -51.47
C MET A 101 7.29 -63.94 -50.25
N GLY A 102 7.78 -65.19 -50.13
CA GLY A 102 9.10 -65.46 -49.55
C GLY A 102 9.17 -66.57 -48.51
N GLU A 103 9.24 -67.81 -49.00
CA GLU A 103 10.08 -68.93 -48.51
C GLU A 103 10.18 -69.31 -47.02
N GLY A 104 10.15 -70.63 -46.77
CA GLY A 104 10.98 -71.24 -45.74
C GLY A 104 10.25 -72.22 -44.84
N GLY A 105 10.30 -73.50 -45.20
CA GLY A 105 9.60 -74.58 -44.51
C GLY A 105 9.99 -74.82 -43.05
N LYS A 106 9.14 -75.54 -42.33
CA LYS A 106 9.40 -76.95 -41.95
C LYS A 106 8.14 -77.62 -41.45
N GLN A 107 8.02 -78.87 -41.87
CA GLN A 107 6.96 -79.85 -41.71
C GLN A 107 7.05 -80.55 -40.32
N PRO A 108 6.14 -81.48 -39.96
CA PRO A 108 5.38 -81.45 -38.72
C PRO A 108 5.67 -82.65 -37.80
N LEU A 109 5.00 -82.74 -36.65
CA LEU A 109 4.81 -84.03 -35.99
C LEU A 109 3.36 -84.22 -35.53
N ALA A 110 2.85 -85.37 -35.95
CA ALA A 110 1.51 -85.89 -35.74
C ALA A 110 1.49 -86.91 -34.60
N SER A 111 0.34 -87.06 -33.95
CA SER A 111 -0.16 -88.31 -33.36
C SER A 111 -1.63 -88.11 -32.96
N ARG A 112 -2.60 -88.66 -33.72
CA ARG A 112 -3.23 -90.01 -33.59
C ARG A 112 -4.03 -90.18 -32.29
N LEU A 113 -5.38 -90.00 -32.32
CA LEU A 113 -6.48 -91.03 -32.49
C LEU A 113 -6.91 -91.66 -31.13
N PRO A 114 -8.08 -92.34 -30.96
CA PRO A 114 -9.46 -92.20 -31.53
C PRO A 114 -10.62 -92.54 -30.52
N PHE A 115 -11.85 -92.76 -31.04
CA PHE A 115 -13.13 -93.29 -30.46
C PHE A 115 -14.19 -92.23 -30.08
N ALA A 116 -15.26 -91.98 -30.87
CA ALA A 116 -16.46 -92.79 -31.22
C ALA A 116 -17.40 -92.99 -29.99
N THR A 117 -18.71 -92.74 -29.95
CA THR A 117 -19.81 -92.66 -30.94
C THR A 117 -21.06 -92.07 -30.23
N MET A 118 -21.91 -91.27 -30.90
CA MET A 118 -23.39 -91.41 -30.89
C MET A 118 -24.09 -90.25 -31.63
N MET A 119 -24.84 -90.58 -32.68
CA MET A 119 -25.78 -89.71 -33.40
C MET A 119 -27.12 -89.61 -32.64
N ILE A 120 -27.64 -88.40 -32.45
CA ILE A 120 -29.06 -88.05 -32.27
C ILE A 120 -29.26 -86.65 -32.95
N PRO A 121 -30.39 -86.37 -33.63
CA PRO A 121 -30.44 -85.60 -34.88
C PRO A 121 -30.42 -84.08 -34.66
N ALA A 122 -30.06 -83.35 -35.71
CA ALA A 122 -30.10 -81.89 -35.73
C ALA A 122 -31.54 -81.35 -35.62
N PRO A 123 -31.76 -80.32 -34.78
CA PRO A 123 -32.83 -79.34 -35.01
C PRO A 123 -32.24 -77.91 -35.04
N PRO A 124 -33.02 -76.94 -35.54
CA PRO A 124 -32.72 -76.16 -36.73
C PRO A 124 -31.67 -75.06 -36.53
N ALA A 125 -31.16 -74.56 -37.65
CA ALA A 125 -30.48 -73.27 -37.71
C ALA A 125 -31.27 -72.22 -36.89
N ALA A 126 -30.60 -71.59 -35.93
CA ALA A 126 -31.08 -70.34 -35.37
C ALA A 126 -30.79 -69.24 -36.42
N PRO A 127 -31.82 -68.58 -36.98
CA PRO A 127 -31.62 -67.50 -37.94
C PRO A 127 -31.37 -66.17 -37.21
N ALA A 128 -30.64 -65.28 -37.89
CA ALA A 128 -30.89 -63.84 -37.92
C ALA A 128 -30.84 -63.03 -36.59
N VAL A 129 -29.65 -62.79 -36.05
CA VAL A 129 -29.38 -61.52 -35.32
C VAL A 129 -28.48 -60.60 -36.12
N LEU A 130 -27.62 -61.15 -37.00
CA LEU A 130 -26.79 -60.36 -37.93
C LEU A 130 -27.62 -59.72 -39.06
N ASP A 131 -28.68 -60.39 -39.54
CA ASP A 131 -29.51 -59.90 -40.64
C ASP A 131 -30.31 -58.62 -40.30
N ASP A 132 -30.68 -58.36 -39.04
CA ASP A 132 -31.47 -57.17 -38.66
C ASP A 132 -30.63 -55.88 -38.65
N LEU A 133 -29.33 -55.97 -38.32
CA LEU A 133 -28.42 -54.81 -38.34
C LEU A 133 -28.04 -54.45 -39.78
N GLU A 134 -27.63 -55.41 -40.60
CA GLU A 134 -27.31 -55.18 -42.01
C GLU A 134 -28.54 -54.70 -42.80
N ALA A 135 -29.73 -55.24 -42.53
CA ALA A 135 -30.96 -54.77 -43.16
C ALA A 135 -31.30 -53.32 -42.75
N ARG A 136 -31.11 -52.95 -41.48
CA ARG A 136 -31.30 -51.56 -41.02
C ARG A 136 -30.32 -50.61 -41.70
N GLU A 137 -29.05 -50.98 -41.80
CA GLU A 137 -28.04 -50.17 -42.48
C GLU A 137 -28.37 -49.99 -43.97
N GLN A 138 -28.79 -51.04 -44.66
CA GLN A 138 -29.20 -50.95 -46.07
C GLN A 138 -30.43 -50.06 -46.26
N ILE A 139 -31.45 -50.18 -45.40
CA ILE A 139 -32.64 -49.31 -45.45
C ILE A 139 -32.24 -47.85 -45.22
N ALA A 140 -31.41 -47.60 -44.22
CA ALA A 140 -30.98 -46.25 -43.88
C ALA A 140 -30.09 -45.64 -44.98
N MET A 141 -29.18 -46.43 -45.57
CA MET A 141 -28.39 -46.02 -46.74
C MET A 141 -29.27 -45.75 -47.97
N GLY A 142 -30.33 -46.54 -48.18
CA GLY A 142 -31.33 -46.29 -49.22
C GLY A 142 -32.05 -44.94 -49.03
N GLN A 143 -32.40 -44.60 -47.79
CA GLN A 143 -32.97 -43.29 -47.46
C GLN A 143 -31.98 -42.14 -47.75
N VAL A 144 -30.70 -42.32 -47.43
CA VAL A 144 -29.65 -41.35 -47.74
C VAL A 144 -29.52 -41.13 -49.25
N GLN A 145 -29.45 -42.21 -50.04
CA GLN A 145 -29.37 -42.12 -51.50
C GLN A 145 -30.59 -41.42 -52.10
N GLN A 146 -31.80 -41.71 -51.58
CA GLN A 146 -33.03 -41.07 -52.02
C GLN A 146 -33.04 -39.56 -51.70
N ALA A 147 -32.61 -39.18 -50.49
CA ALA A 147 -32.52 -37.78 -50.10
C ALA A 147 -31.48 -37.02 -50.94
N LEU A 148 -30.34 -37.65 -51.24
CA LEU A 148 -29.29 -37.07 -52.09
C LEU A 148 -29.72 -36.87 -53.54
N ALA A 149 -30.60 -37.72 -54.06
CA ALA A 149 -31.18 -37.59 -55.39
C ALA A 149 -32.39 -36.62 -55.44
N GLY A 150 -32.92 -36.22 -54.29
CA GLY A 150 -34.20 -35.53 -54.16
C GLY A 150 -34.13 -34.25 -53.33
N ASP A 151 -34.96 -34.21 -52.28
CA ASP A 151 -35.25 -33.02 -51.47
C ASP A 151 -34.17 -32.69 -50.42
N ARG A 152 -33.09 -33.48 -50.34
CA ARG A 152 -32.03 -33.36 -49.33
C ARG A 152 -32.56 -33.36 -47.89
N ASN A 153 -33.63 -34.11 -47.63
CA ASN A 153 -34.26 -34.17 -46.31
C ASN A 153 -34.08 -35.53 -45.62
N LEU A 154 -33.37 -35.50 -44.49
CA LEU A 154 -33.15 -36.64 -43.60
C LEU A 154 -33.58 -36.33 -42.17
N GLN A 155 -34.50 -35.37 -41.97
CA GLN A 155 -34.97 -34.94 -40.66
C GLN A 155 -35.58 -36.10 -39.85
N GLY A 156 -35.20 -36.20 -38.58
CA GLY A 156 -35.73 -37.18 -37.62
C GLY A 156 -35.40 -38.65 -37.94
N LYS A 157 -34.52 -38.90 -38.92
CA LYS A 157 -34.13 -40.26 -39.32
C LYS A 157 -33.11 -40.85 -38.36
N ASP A 158 -33.08 -42.17 -38.27
CA ASP A 158 -32.05 -42.91 -37.55
C ASP A 158 -30.99 -43.38 -38.55
N LEU A 159 -29.82 -42.76 -38.46
CA LEU A 159 -28.65 -42.95 -39.31
C LEU A 159 -27.43 -43.31 -38.45
N SER A 160 -27.67 -43.80 -37.23
CA SER A 160 -26.63 -44.18 -36.29
C SER A 160 -25.70 -45.23 -36.92
N THR A 161 -24.41 -45.12 -36.60
CA THR A 161 -23.31 -46.02 -37.05
C THR A 161 -23.09 -46.14 -38.56
N LEU A 162 -23.84 -45.42 -39.41
CA LEU A 162 -23.65 -45.46 -40.85
C LEU A 162 -22.30 -44.88 -41.27
N ASN A 163 -21.75 -45.44 -42.35
CA ASN A 163 -20.59 -44.87 -43.02
C ASN A 163 -21.03 -43.94 -44.17
N LEU A 164 -20.89 -42.65 -43.95
CA LEU A 164 -21.20 -41.55 -44.86
C LEU A 164 -19.94 -40.73 -45.22
N ALA A 165 -18.75 -41.30 -45.01
CA ALA A 165 -17.47 -40.63 -45.24
C ALA A 165 -17.33 -40.18 -46.70
N GLY A 166 -16.78 -38.97 -46.89
CA GLY A 166 -16.49 -38.38 -48.19
C GLY A 166 -17.72 -37.98 -49.05
N LEU A 167 -18.94 -38.19 -48.57
CA LEU A 167 -20.15 -37.88 -49.33
C LEU A 167 -20.41 -36.37 -49.45
N ASP A 168 -21.07 -35.98 -50.55
CA ASP A 168 -21.56 -34.61 -50.75
C ASP A 168 -22.96 -34.41 -50.14
N LEU A 169 -22.97 -33.97 -48.89
CA LEU A 169 -24.14 -33.77 -48.04
C LEU A 169 -24.44 -32.28 -47.85
N ARG A 170 -24.03 -31.43 -48.79
CA ARG A 170 -24.27 -29.98 -48.74
C ARG A 170 -25.74 -29.63 -48.57
N GLY A 171 -26.06 -28.75 -47.62
CA GLY A 171 -27.43 -28.27 -47.39
C GLY A 171 -28.44 -29.36 -47.00
N VAL A 172 -28.00 -30.57 -46.66
CA VAL A 172 -28.91 -31.64 -46.23
C VAL A 172 -29.48 -31.31 -44.86
N ASN A 173 -30.79 -31.55 -44.69
CA ASN A 173 -31.48 -31.38 -43.43
C ASN A 173 -31.42 -32.67 -42.61
N PHE A 174 -30.60 -32.67 -41.57
CA PHE A 174 -30.45 -33.70 -40.53
C PHE A 174 -31.08 -33.29 -39.19
N ALA A 175 -31.94 -32.27 -39.16
CA ALA A 175 -32.49 -31.79 -37.90
C ALA A 175 -33.24 -32.92 -37.16
N ASP A 176 -33.15 -32.94 -35.84
CA ASP A 176 -33.78 -33.95 -34.97
C ASP A 176 -33.36 -35.42 -35.24
N SER A 177 -32.36 -35.67 -36.10
CA SER A 177 -31.94 -37.03 -36.49
C SER A 177 -31.03 -37.67 -35.45
N ARG A 178 -31.02 -39.02 -35.42
CA ARG A 178 -30.05 -39.80 -34.65
C ARG A 178 -28.88 -40.19 -35.53
N LEU A 179 -27.71 -39.71 -35.18
CA LEU A 179 -26.44 -39.86 -35.90
C LEU A 179 -25.35 -40.36 -34.93
N HIS A 180 -25.76 -41.13 -33.92
CA HIS A 180 -24.85 -41.63 -32.90
C HIS A 180 -23.77 -42.50 -33.55
N GLY A 181 -22.50 -42.17 -33.35
CA GLY A 181 -21.38 -42.92 -33.91
C GLY A 181 -21.31 -42.96 -35.44
N VAL A 182 -22.01 -42.07 -36.15
CA VAL A 182 -21.95 -42.01 -37.62
C VAL A 182 -20.53 -41.64 -38.07
N ASN A 183 -20.07 -42.22 -39.18
CA ASN A 183 -18.83 -41.80 -39.83
C ASN A 183 -19.15 -40.81 -40.95
N LEU A 184 -18.76 -39.55 -40.76
CA LEU A 184 -18.86 -38.42 -41.69
C LEU A 184 -17.47 -37.87 -42.06
N GLN A 185 -16.41 -38.68 -41.89
CA GLN A 185 -15.03 -38.25 -42.15
C GLN A 185 -14.89 -37.71 -43.58
N GLY A 186 -14.32 -36.51 -43.72
CA GLY A 186 -14.08 -35.86 -45.00
C GLY A 186 -15.35 -35.52 -45.82
N ALA A 187 -16.55 -35.66 -45.24
CA ALA A 187 -17.79 -35.35 -45.94
C ALA A 187 -17.94 -33.83 -46.18
N ASN A 188 -18.61 -33.47 -47.28
CA ASN A 188 -18.97 -32.08 -47.54
C ASN A 188 -20.35 -31.78 -46.95
N LEU A 189 -20.37 -31.13 -45.80
CA LEU A 189 -21.55 -30.82 -44.99
C LEU A 189 -21.86 -29.32 -45.01
N ARG A 190 -21.31 -28.57 -45.97
CA ARG A 190 -21.47 -27.12 -46.03
C ARG A 190 -22.95 -26.74 -46.06
N GLY A 191 -23.36 -25.89 -45.12
CA GLY A 191 -24.75 -25.43 -44.97
C GLY A 191 -25.76 -26.50 -44.54
N ALA A 192 -25.33 -27.71 -44.17
CA ALA A 192 -26.23 -28.74 -43.65
C ALA A 192 -26.86 -28.32 -42.32
N ASP A 193 -28.07 -28.82 -42.03
CA ASP A 193 -28.81 -28.51 -40.82
C ASP A 193 -28.85 -29.72 -39.88
N PHE A 194 -28.06 -29.68 -38.81
CA PHE A 194 -28.00 -30.65 -37.72
C PHE A 194 -28.72 -30.15 -36.46
N SER A 195 -29.61 -29.17 -36.55
CA SER A 195 -30.26 -28.61 -35.37
C SER A 195 -30.95 -29.69 -34.54
N ARG A 196 -30.64 -29.77 -33.24
CA ARG A 196 -31.13 -30.80 -32.29
C ARG A 196 -30.80 -32.26 -32.65
N ALA A 197 -29.87 -32.50 -33.58
CA ALA A 197 -29.43 -33.86 -33.91
C ALA A 197 -28.56 -34.47 -32.81
N ASP A 198 -28.59 -35.80 -32.68
CA ASP A 198 -27.70 -36.54 -31.79
C ASP A 198 -26.49 -37.09 -32.57
N LEU A 199 -25.36 -36.40 -32.46
CA LEU A 199 -24.07 -36.68 -33.08
C LEU A 199 -23.06 -37.22 -32.05
N MET A 200 -23.52 -37.72 -30.90
CA MET A 200 -22.62 -38.26 -29.88
C MET A 200 -21.74 -39.36 -30.51
N HIS A 201 -20.44 -39.31 -30.23
CA HIS A 201 -19.44 -40.24 -30.80
C HIS A 201 -19.27 -40.22 -32.33
N ALA A 202 -19.89 -39.28 -33.06
CA ALA A 202 -19.71 -39.18 -34.51
C ALA A 202 -18.26 -38.84 -34.89
N ASP A 203 -17.81 -39.35 -36.04
CA ASP A 203 -16.55 -38.96 -36.66
C ASP A 203 -16.81 -37.95 -37.78
N LEU A 204 -16.52 -36.68 -37.51
CA LEU A 204 -16.60 -35.55 -38.45
C LEU A 204 -15.18 -35.06 -38.83
N SER A 205 -14.14 -35.88 -38.61
CA SER A 205 -12.76 -35.47 -38.87
C SER A 205 -12.60 -35.09 -40.34
N GLU A 206 -11.86 -34.01 -40.62
CA GLU A 206 -11.62 -33.47 -41.97
C GLU A 206 -12.88 -33.03 -42.75
N ALA A 207 -14.07 -33.04 -42.14
CA ALA A 207 -15.31 -32.65 -42.82
C ALA A 207 -15.40 -31.13 -43.07
N ASP A 208 -16.10 -30.74 -44.14
CA ASP A 208 -16.44 -29.33 -44.42
C ASP A 208 -17.82 -29.00 -43.84
N LEU A 209 -17.84 -28.38 -42.67
CA LEU A 209 -19.03 -27.94 -41.93
C LEU A 209 -19.26 -26.43 -42.03
N ARG A 210 -18.65 -25.75 -43.01
CA ARG A 210 -18.80 -24.29 -43.13
C ARG A 210 -20.27 -23.91 -43.26
N GLU A 211 -20.69 -22.89 -42.52
CA GLU A 211 -22.08 -22.40 -42.49
C GLU A 211 -23.14 -23.46 -42.07
N ALA A 212 -22.72 -24.61 -41.54
CA ALA A 212 -23.66 -25.62 -41.04
C ALA A 212 -24.37 -25.12 -39.77
N LYS A 213 -25.61 -25.58 -39.56
CA LYS A 213 -26.39 -25.30 -38.35
C LYS A 213 -26.31 -26.49 -37.41
N LEU A 214 -25.83 -26.28 -36.21
CA LEU A 214 -25.64 -27.28 -35.15
C LEU A 214 -26.33 -26.82 -33.85
N VAL A 215 -27.34 -25.95 -33.96
CA VAL A 215 -28.03 -25.37 -32.82
C VAL A 215 -28.67 -26.47 -31.99
N ASP A 216 -28.43 -26.48 -30.67
CA ASP A 216 -28.91 -27.52 -29.74
C ASP A 216 -28.48 -28.96 -30.09
N ALA A 217 -27.50 -29.15 -30.97
CA ALA A 217 -27.03 -30.49 -31.33
C ALA A 217 -26.18 -31.10 -30.20
N ASN A 218 -26.22 -32.43 -30.06
CA ASN A 218 -25.38 -33.16 -29.12
C ASN A 218 -24.17 -33.75 -29.86
N LEU A 219 -23.00 -33.14 -29.71
CA LEU A 219 -21.72 -33.59 -30.25
C LEU A 219 -20.77 -34.08 -29.15
N ALA A 220 -21.30 -34.47 -27.98
CA ALA A 220 -20.46 -34.96 -26.91
C ALA A 220 -19.58 -36.13 -27.40
N ARG A 221 -18.27 -36.03 -27.14
CA ARG A 221 -17.26 -37.02 -27.56
C ARG A 221 -17.16 -37.27 -29.08
N ALA A 222 -17.67 -36.37 -29.92
CA ALA A 222 -17.46 -36.44 -31.36
C ALA A 222 -16.01 -36.05 -31.72
N SER A 223 -15.50 -36.58 -32.83
CA SER A 223 -14.24 -36.15 -33.42
C SER A 223 -14.51 -35.11 -34.51
N LEU A 224 -13.99 -33.91 -34.35
CA LEU A 224 -14.00 -32.81 -35.34
C LEU A 224 -12.56 -32.40 -35.69
N ALA A 225 -11.59 -33.30 -35.51
CA ALA A 225 -10.19 -33.02 -35.80
C ALA A 225 -10.03 -32.59 -37.27
N LEU A 226 -9.29 -31.50 -37.52
CA LEU A 226 -9.06 -30.95 -38.86
C LEU A 226 -10.32 -30.50 -39.64
N ALA A 227 -11.52 -30.54 -39.05
CA ALA A 227 -12.75 -30.11 -39.70
C ALA A 227 -12.78 -28.59 -39.94
N ASP A 228 -13.49 -28.15 -40.98
CA ASP A 228 -13.71 -26.72 -41.27
C ASP A 228 -15.14 -26.31 -40.86
N LEU A 229 -15.26 -25.62 -39.74
CA LEU A 229 -16.49 -25.05 -39.18
C LEU A 229 -16.60 -23.54 -39.40
N GLY A 230 -15.93 -22.98 -40.41
CA GLY A 230 -15.98 -21.55 -40.69
C GLY A 230 -17.42 -21.01 -40.80
N GLY A 231 -17.80 -20.09 -39.93
CA GLY A 231 -19.14 -19.50 -39.87
C GLY A 231 -20.27 -20.45 -39.47
N ALA A 232 -19.97 -21.63 -38.92
CA ALA A 232 -21.00 -22.56 -38.43
C ALA A 232 -21.71 -22.00 -37.19
N ASP A 233 -22.98 -22.37 -37.01
CA ASP A 233 -23.82 -21.99 -35.87
C ASP A 233 -23.93 -23.15 -34.87
N LEU A 234 -23.12 -23.14 -33.81
CA LEU A 234 -23.09 -24.16 -32.76
C LEU A 234 -23.83 -23.73 -31.48
N ARG A 235 -24.67 -22.71 -31.53
CA ARG A 235 -25.31 -22.16 -30.32
C ARG A 235 -26.00 -23.24 -29.50
N ARG A 236 -25.73 -23.26 -28.19
CA ARG A 236 -26.32 -24.20 -27.22
C ARG A 236 -26.05 -25.69 -27.49
N ALA A 237 -25.11 -26.02 -28.40
CA ALA A 237 -24.69 -27.40 -28.61
C ALA A 237 -23.93 -27.94 -27.39
N ASP A 238 -24.04 -29.26 -27.16
CA ASP A 238 -23.19 -29.98 -26.20
C ASP A 238 -21.98 -30.55 -26.92
N LEU A 239 -20.81 -30.03 -26.57
CA LEU A 239 -19.52 -30.30 -27.18
C LEU A 239 -18.54 -30.83 -26.12
N SER A 240 -19.08 -31.33 -24.99
CA SER A 240 -18.32 -31.89 -23.89
C SER A 240 -17.44 -33.04 -24.38
N ARG A 241 -16.13 -32.96 -24.09
CA ARG A 241 -15.12 -33.94 -24.52
C ARG A 241 -15.01 -34.17 -26.03
N ALA A 242 -15.50 -33.25 -26.85
CA ALA A 242 -15.30 -33.30 -28.30
C ALA A 242 -13.85 -32.92 -28.67
N ASN A 243 -13.35 -33.48 -29.77
CA ASN A 243 -12.01 -33.22 -30.28
C ASN A 243 -12.05 -32.23 -31.45
N PHE A 244 -11.59 -31.01 -31.23
CA PHE A 244 -11.42 -29.92 -32.21
C PHE A 244 -9.94 -29.67 -32.57
N SER A 245 -9.05 -30.65 -32.32
CA SER A 245 -7.64 -30.45 -32.62
C SER A 245 -7.41 -30.08 -34.09
N GLN A 246 -6.70 -28.97 -34.31
CA GLN A 246 -6.43 -28.39 -35.63
C GLN A 246 -7.68 -28.01 -36.46
N ALA A 247 -8.87 -27.97 -35.87
CA ALA A 247 -10.09 -27.55 -36.55
C ALA A 247 -10.06 -26.05 -36.90
N ARG A 248 -10.80 -25.65 -37.95
CA ARG A 248 -10.99 -24.24 -38.33
C ARG A 248 -12.36 -23.78 -37.88
N LEU A 249 -12.41 -22.87 -36.92
CA LEU A 249 -13.63 -22.33 -36.29
C LEU A 249 -13.78 -20.82 -36.53
N ARG A 250 -13.19 -20.31 -37.62
CA ARG A 250 -13.18 -18.87 -37.91
C ARG A 250 -14.61 -18.34 -37.97
N GLN A 251 -14.91 -17.33 -37.16
CA GLN A 251 -16.24 -16.72 -37.09
C GLN A 251 -17.40 -17.68 -36.73
N ALA A 252 -17.10 -18.85 -36.15
CA ALA A 252 -18.12 -19.76 -35.67
C ALA A 252 -18.87 -19.14 -34.46
N ASP A 253 -20.17 -19.38 -34.39
CA ASP A 253 -21.02 -18.95 -33.28
C ASP A 253 -21.14 -20.07 -32.26
N LEU A 254 -20.42 -19.92 -31.15
CA LEU A 254 -20.34 -20.88 -30.06
C LEU A 254 -20.94 -20.27 -28.79
N ARG A 255 -22.04 -19.50 -28.90
CA ARG A 255 -22.67 -18.93 -27.70
C ARG A 255 -23.42 -19.99 -26.90
N GLN A 256 -23.34 -19.91 -25.57
CA GLN A 256 -24.08 -20.77 -24.61
C GLN A 256 -23.86 -22.28 -24.77
N VAL A 257 -22.78 -22.65 -25.42
CA VAL A 257 -22.30 -24.02 -25.60
C VAL A 257 -21.81 -24.66 -24.30
N LEU A 258 -21.92 -25.98 -24.20
CA LEU A 258 -21.33 -26.78 -23.13
C LEU A 258 -20.06 -27.47 -23.65
N PHE A 259 -18.90 -27.22 -23.05
CA PHE A 259 -17.62 -27.65 -23.63
C PHE A 259 -16.63 -28.21 -22.61
N SER A 260 -17.12 -28.68 -21.47
CA SER A 260 -16.24 -29.21 -20.42
C SER A 260 -15.31 -30.30 -20.97
N GLU A 261 -14.01 -30.15 -20.71
CA GLU A 261 -12.96 -31.10 -21.12
C GLU A 261 -12.79 -31.29 -22.64
N SER A 262 -13.17 -30.32 -23.47
CA SER A 262 -12.95 -30.36 -24.92
C SER A 262 -11.51 -30.02 -25.34
N ASP A 263 -11.08 -30.54 -26.49
CA ASP A 263 -9.71 -30.36 -27.01
C ASP A 263 -9.69 -29.45 -28.24
N PHE A 264 -9.16 -28.23 -28.11
CA PHE A 264 -8.98 -27.25 -29.18
C PHE A 264 -7.50 -27.03 -29.54
N ARG A 265 -6.62 -28.00 -29.26
CA ARG A 265 -5.19 -27.83 -29.53
C ARG A 265 -4.94 -27.45 -30.98
N HIS A 266 -4.18 -26.38 -31.19
CA HIS A 266 -3.83 -25.84 -32.51
C HIS A 266 -5.03 -25.47 -33.41
N ALA A 267 -6.23 -25.30 -32.84
CA ALA A 267 -7.40 -24.85 -33.60
C ALA A 267 -7.26 -23.38 -34.03
N ASP A 268 -7.86 -23.04 -35.16
CA ASP A 268 -8.02 -21.66 -35.64
C ASP A 268 -9.42 -21.16 -35.29
N ALA A 269 -9.57 -20.54 -34.12
CA ALA A 269 -10.83 -19.98 -33.62
C ALA A 269 -10.85 -18.45 -33.69
N ARG A 270 -10.17 -17.88 -34.69
CA ARG A 270 -10.15 -16.42 -34.88
C ARG A 270 -11.54 -15.85 -35.06
N ARG A 271 -11.87 -14.83 -34.27
CA ARG A 271 -13.19 -14.17 -34.27
C ARG A 271 -14.37 -15.11 -33.96
N ALA A 272 -14.12 -16.28 -33.37
CA ALA A 272 -15.18 -17.12 -32.86
C ALA A 272 -15.86 -16.46 -31.65
N ASP A 273 -17.15 -16.73 -31.47
CA ASP A 273 -17.96 -16.14 -30.41
C ASP A 273 -18.32 -17.19 -29.35
N PHE A 274 -17.65 -17.16 -28.21
CA PHE A 274 -17.86 -18.05 -27.08
C PHE A 274 -18.70 -17.41 -25.96
N ARG A 275 -19.44 -16.31 -26.18
CA ARG A 275 -20.16 -15.64 -25.08
C ARG A 275 -21.06 -16.60 -24.30
N GLU A 276 -21.00 -16.50 -22.97
CA GLU A 276 -21.78 -17.33 -22.05
C GLU A 276 -21.52 -18.84 -22.17
N ALA A 277 -20.42 -19.25 -22.83
CA ALA A 277 -19.97 -20.64 -22.88
C ALA A 277 -19.43 -21.11 -21.52
N THR A 278 -19.62 -22.40 -21.23
CA THR A 278 -18.91 -23.07 -20.13
C THR A 278 -17.70 -23.82 -20.71
N LEU A 279 -16.51 -23.27 -20.51
CA LEU A 279 -15.24 -23.76 -21.11
C LEU A 279 -14.30 -24.35 -20.05
N ARG A 280 -14.87 -24.90 -18.98
CA ARG A 280 -14.12 -25.49 -17.87
C ARG A 280 -13.22 -26.63 -18.37
N GLN A 281 -11.95 -26.59 -17.98
CA GLN A 281 -10.96 -27.61 -18.34
C GLN A 281 -10.76 -27.82 -19.86
N ALA A 282 -11.17 -26.89 -20.71
CA ALA A 282 -10.92 -26.96 -22.15
C ALA A 282 -9.43 -26.73 -22.46
N ASN A 283 -8.91 -27.43 -23.48
CA ASN A 283 -7.51 -27.30 -23.89
C ASN A 283 -7.37 -26.46 -25.17
N PHE A 284 -6.90 -25.23 -25.04
CA PHE A 284 -6.61 -24.30 -26.13
C PHE A 284 -5.11 -24.20 -26.47
N SER A 285 -4.29 -25.18 -26.09
CA SER A 285 -2.84 -25.08 -26.28
C SER A 285 -2.48 -24.88 -27.76
N GLY A 286 -1.70 -23.83 -28.04
CA GLY A 286 -1.30 -23.46 -29.40
C GLY A 286 -2.42 -22.98 -30.32
N ALA A 287 -3.64 -22.76 -29.82
CA ALA A 287 -4.75 -22.27 -30.62
C ALA A 287 -4.61 -20.78 -30.99
N ASP A 288 -5.11 -20.39 -32.16
CA ASP A 288 -5.28 -18.99 -32.54
C ASP A 288 -6.68 -18.52 -32.18
N LEU A 289 -6.78 -17.80 -31.07
CA LEU A 289 -8.00 -17.21 -30.52
C LEU A 289 -8.02 -15.70 -30.77
N SER A 290 -7.23 -15.19 -31.73
CA SER A 290 -7.14 -13.75 -31.92
C SER A 290 -8.49 -13.15 -32.31
N ARG A 291 -8.86 -12.10 -31.57
CA ARG A 291 -10.17 -11.43 -31.66
C ARG A 291 -11.38 -12.32 -31.39
N ALA A 292 -11.21 -13.47 -30.74
CA ALA A 292 -12.34 -14.26 -30.25
C ALA A 292 -13.04 -13.53 -29.08
N ILE A 293 -14.32 -13.86 -28.86
CA ILE A 293 -15.16 -13.23 -27.85
C ILE A 293 -15.46 -14.25 -26.76
N PHE A 294 -15.06 -13.93 -25.53
CA PHE A 294 -15.17 -14.73 -24.31
C PHE A 294 -15.93 -13.97 -23.21
N SER A 295 -16.70 -12.93 -23.53
CA SER A 295 -17.37 -12.11 -22.51
C SER A 295 -18.25 -12.95 -21.59
N GLY A 296 -18.07 -12.78 -20.28
CA GLY A 296 -18.82 -13.51 -19.24
C GLY A 296 -18.62 -15.03 -19.23
N THR A 297 -17.54 -15.53 -19.85
CA THR A 297 -17.26 -16.98 -19.89
C THR A 297 -16.54 -17.47 -18.65
N ASP A 298 -16.77 -18.73 -18.33
CA ASP A 298 -16.08 -19.46 -17.29
C ASP A 298 -14.97 -20.31 -17.92
N LEU A 299 -13.73 -19.85 -17.79
CA LEU A 299 -12.54 -20.49 -18.35
C LEU A 299 -11.82 -21.35 -17.30
N THR A 300 -12.40 -21.56 -16.11
CA THR A 300 -11.69 -22.14 -14.96
C THR A 300 -11.10 -23.52 -15.28
N GLY A 301 -9.81 -23.69 -14.97
CA GLY A 301 -9.05 -24.91 -15.25
C GLY A 301 -8.67 -25.14 -16.73
N GLY A 302 -8.99 -24.21 -17.63
CA GLY A 302 -8.57 -24.28 -19.03
C GLY A 302 -7.06 -24.19 -19.23
N VAL A 303 -6.56 -24.72 -20.35
CA VAL A 303 -5.14 -24.74 -20.69
C VAL A 303 -4.90 -23.88 -21.93
N PHE A 304 -4.06 -22.85 -21.81
CA PHE A 304 -3.81 -21.86 -22.87
C PHE A 304 -2.34 -21.77 -23.30
N GLN A 305 -1.53 -22.77 -22.99
CA GLN A 305 -0.10 -22.74 -23.29
C GLN A 305 0.16 -22.43 -24.76
N GLN A 306 0.97 -21.39 -25.04
CA GLN A 306 1.29 -20.93 -26.39
C GLN A 306 0.10 -20.46 -27.24
N ALA A 307 -1.08 -20.25 -26.64
CA ALA A 307 -2.24 -19.71 -27.34
C ALA A 307 -2.04 -18.23 -27.70
N ASN A 308 -2.73 -17.79 -28.75
CA ASN A 308 -2.78 -16.39 -29.17
C ASN A 308 -4.16 -15.79 -28.89
N LEU A 309 -4.27 -14.95 -27.86
CA LEU A 309 -5.48 -14.18 -27.52
C LEU A 309 -5.35 -12.70 -27.90
N ALA A 310 -4.49 -12.35 -28.87
CA ALA A 310 -4.34 -10.95 -29.30
C ALA A 310 -5.67 -10.36 -29.76
N GLY A 311 -6.06 -9.24 -29.15
CA GLY A 311 -7.33 -8.55 -29.43
C GLY A 311 -8.59 -9.30 -28.99
N ALA A 312 -8.47 -10.38 -28.21
CA ALA A 312 -9.62 -11.11 -27.70
C ALA A 312 -10.44 -10.26 -26.71
N VAL A 313 -11.74 -10.50 -26.65
CA VAL A 313 -12.67 -9.81 -25.74
C VAL A 313 -13.02 -10.76 -24.59
N LEU A 314 -12.44 -10.52 -23.43
CA LEU A 314 -12.54 -11.33 -22.20
C LEU A 314 -13.24 -10.54 -21.07
N GLU A 315 -14.08 -9.56 -21.44
CA GLU A 315 -14.78 -8.70 -20.49
C GLU A 315 -15.64 -9.54 -19.51
N GLY A 316 -15.43 -9.33 -18.21
CA GLY A 316 -16.14 -10.05 -17.15
C GLY A 316 -15.90 -11.57 -17.13
N ALA A 317 -14.92 -12.10 -17.88
CA ALA A 317 -14.60 -13.52 -17.87
C ALA A 317 -13.91 -13.93 -16.56
N ASP A 318 -14.09 -15.19 -16.15
CA ASP A 318 -13.36 -15.79 -15.03
C ASP A 318 -12.12 -16.53 -15.52
N LEU A 319 -10.95 -15.92 -15.31
CA LEU A 319 -9.62 -16.43 -15.58
C LEU A 319 -8.85 -16.78 -14.30
N SER A 320 -9.54 -16.90 -13.16
CA SER A 320 -8.89 -17.09 -11.87
C SER A 320 -8.05 -18.36 -11.85
N ARG A 321 -6.82 -18.23 -11.33
CA ARG A 321 -5.82 -19.31 -11.18
C ARG A 321 -5.43 -20.02 -12.49
N LEU A 322 -5.69 -19.41 -13.65
CA LEU A 322 -5.25 -19.99 -14.91
C LEU A 322 -3.75 -19.86 -15.11
N ALA A 323 -3.17 -20.86 -15.77
CA ALA A 323 -1.79 -20.84 -16.23
C ALA A 323 -1.71 -20.15 -17.60
N LEU A 324 -1.41 -18.85 -17.58
CA LEU A 324 -1.35 -17.96 -18.74
C LEU A 324 0.09 -17.47 -19.03
N ALA A 325 1.10 -18.11 -18.44
CA ALA A 325 2.48 -17.73 -18.63
C ALA A 325 2.88 -17.76 -20.12
N GLY A 326 3.46 -16.66 -20.60
CA GLY A 326 3.90 -16.48 -21.98
C GLY A 326 2.79 -16.40 -23.04
N VAL A 327 1.51 -16.38 -22.63
CA VAL A 327 0.38 -16.23 -23.57
C VAL A 327 0.38 -14.83 -24.19
N LYS A 328 0.02 -14.73 -25.48
CA LYS A 328 -0.09 -13.44 -26.16
C LYS A 328 -1.47 -12.85 -25.95
N MET A 329 -1.55 -11.69 -25.32
CA MET A 329 -2.81 -10.97 -25.02
C MET A 329 -2.73 -9.50 -25.42
N VAL A 330 -1.88 -9.17 -26.41
CA VAL A 330 -1.72 -7.81 -26.94
C VAL A 330 -3.07 -7.26 -27.37
N LYS A 331 -3.44 -6.07 -26.89
CA LYS A 331 -4.72 -5.39 -27.16
C LYS A 331 -5.97 -6.17 -26.74
N ALA A 332 -5.84 -7.16 -25.86
CA ALA A 332 -7.00 -7.86 -25.32
C ALA A 332 -7.85 -6.92 -24.44
N ASN A 333 -9.16 -7.11 -24.44
CA ASN A 333 -10.07 -6.45 -23.51
C ASN A 333 -10.42 -7.39 -22.36
N LEU A 334 -9.85 -7.14 -21.18
CA LEU A 334 -10.01 -7.85 -19.92
C LEU A 334 -10.79 -7.02 -18.89
N ALA A 335 -11.55 -6.01 -19.32
CA ALA A 335 -12.28 -5.15 -18.40
C ALA A 335 -13.21 -5.95 -17.46
N GLY A 336 -13.17 -5.66 -16.16
CA GLY A 336 -13.96 -6.33 -15.13
C GLY A 336 -13.73 -7.84 -14.99
N SER A 337 -12.69 -8.39 -15.62
CA SER A 337 -12.40 -9.84 -15.54
C SER A 337 -11.81 -10.23 -14.19
N ASN A 338 -12.01 -11.49 -13.81
CA ASN A 338 -11.41 -12.08 -12.61
C ASN A 338 -10.12 -12.82 -12.99
N LEU A 339 -8.98 -12.29 -12.60
CA LEU A 339 -7.64 -12.84 -12.79
C LEU A 339 -7.00 -13.22 -11.44
N TYR A 340 -7.80 -13.40 -10.39
CA TYR A 340 -7.33 -13.73 -9.05
C TYR A 340 -6.37 -14.92 -9.07
N GLY A 341 -5.14 -14.71 -8.58
CA GLY A 341 -4.12 -15.76 -8.48
C GLY A 341 -3.70 -16.37 -9.82
N ALA A 342 -3.97 -15.74 -10.96
CA ALA A 342 -3.54 -16.22 -12.26
C ALA A 342 -2.01 -16.15 -12.41
N ASP A 343 -1.43 -17.14 -13.10
CA ASP A 343 -0.02 -17.12 -13.50
C ASP A 343 0.10 -16.41 -14.85
N LEU A 344 0.55 -15.17 -14.83
CA LEU A 344 0.72 -14.26 -15.95
C LEU A 344 2.21 -13.98 -16.23
N ARG A 345 3.11 -14.85 -15.79
CA ARG A 345 4.56 -14.62 -15.94
C ARG A 345 4.94 -14.51 -17.42
N GLY A 346 5.65 -13.43 -17.77
CA GLY A 346 6.08 -13.17 -19.14
C GLY A 346 4.95 -13.00 -20.16
N VAL A 347 3.70 -12.80 -19.72
CA VAL A 347 2.57 -12.53 -20.61
C VAL A 347 2.80 -11.21 -21.37
N ASP A 348 2.32 -11.13 -22.61
CA ASP A 348 2.31 -9.88 -23.36
C ASP A 348 0.91 -9.26 -23.34
N LEU A 349 0.72 -8.24 -22.49
CA LEU A 349 -0.49 -7.43 -22.32
C LEU A 349 -0.29 -6.01 -22.88
N THR A 350 0.64 -5.82 -23.82
CA THR A 350 0.86 -4.51 -24.46
C THR A 350 -0.47 -3.97 -25.04
N ASP A 351 -0.79 -2.71 -24.73
CA ASP A 351 -2.04 -2.03 -25.11
C ASP A 351 -3.34 -2.74 -24.66
N ALA A 352 -3.29 -3.66 -23.69
CA ALA A 352 -4.48 -4.35 -23.18
C ALA A 352 -5.30 -3.46 -22.23
N SER A 353 -6.62 -3.66 -22.22
CA SER A 353 -7.52 -3.02 -21.24
C SER A 353 -7.81 -3.98 -20.10
N LEU A 354 -7.41 -3.64 -18.89
CA LEU A 354 -7.69 -4.32 -17.63
C LEU A 354 -8.48 -3.42 -16.66
N LEU A 355 -9.28 -2.50 -17.21
CA LEU A 355 -10.13 -1.57 -16.45
C LEU A 355 -10.96 -2.34 -15.42
N GLU A 356 -10.87 -1.97 -14.14
CA GLU A 356 -11.62 -2.59 -13.03
C GLU A 356 -11.44 -4.12 -12.88
N ALA A 357 -10.40 -4.72 -13.48
CA ALA A 357 -10.13 -6.15 -13.33
C ALA A 357 -9.57 -6.50 -11.94
N ASP A 358 -9.82 -7.72 -11.48
CA ASP A 358 -9.25 -8.25 -10.24
C ASP A 358 -8.03 -9.13 -10.54
N LEU A 359 -6.83 -8.60 -10.32
CA LEU A 359 -5.55 -9.29 -10.41
C LEU A 359 -4.95 -9.59 -9.03
N SER A 360 -5.77 -9.63 -7.97
CA SER A 360 -5.27 -9.91 -6.62
C SER A 360 -4.49 -11.22 -6.59
N ALA A 361 -3.32 -11.19 -5.97
CA ALA A 361 -2.38 -12.31 -5.88
C ALA A 361 -1.91 -12.93 -7.22
N ALA A 362 -2.13 -12.27 -8.37
CA ALA A 362 -1.63 -12.74 -9.65
C ALA A 362 -0.10 -12.59 -9.75
N ASP A 363 0.55 -13.47 -10.52
CA ASP A 363 2.00 -13.40 -10.80
C ASP A 363 2.25 -12.87 -12.21
N LEU A 364 2.64 -11.60 -12.32
CA LEU A 364 3.00 -10.90 -13.55
C LEU A 364 4.53 -10.71 -13.67
N ALA A 365 5.35 -11.55 -13.04
CA ALA A 365 6.81 -11.39 -13.13
C ALA A 365 7.29 -11.44 -14.59
N GLY A 366 8.09 -10.45 -14.99
CA GLY A 366 8.59 -10.28 -16.35
C GLY A 366 7.53 -10.01 -17.43
N ALA A 367 6.28 -9.70 -17.05
CA ALA A 367 5.21 -9.40 -18.00
C ALA A 367 5.48 -8.09 -18.76
N ARG A 368 5.02 -8.03 -20.01
CA ARG A 368 5.00 -6.81 -20.83
C ARG A 368 3.63 -6.16 -20.71
N LEU A 369 3.60 -5.00 -20.09
CA LEU A 369 2.41 -4.24 -19.71
C LEU A 369 2.44 -2.82 -20.31
N ASP A 370 3.27 -2.60 -21.34
CA ASP A 370 3.40 -1.31 -22.01
C ASP A 370 2.04 -0.77 -22.45
N LYS A 371 1.68 0.44 -21.99
CA LYS A 371 0.40 1.11 -22.28
C LYS A 371 -0.85 0.32 -21.88
N ALA A 372 -0.72 -0.69 -21.03
CA ALA A 372 -1.87 -1.41 -20.49
C ALA A 372 -2.66 -0.50 -19.53
N VAL A 373 -3.98 -0.69 -19.48
CA VAL A 373 -4.90 0.14 -18.68
C VAL A 373 -5.45 -0.67 -17.51
N PHE A 374 -4.97 -0.39 -16.30
CA PHE A 374 -5.41 -0.98 -15.03
C PHE A 374 -6.28 -0.04 -14.20
N ALA A 375 -6.77 1.06 -14.76
CA ALA A 375 -7.50 2.07 -14.00
C ALA A 375 -8.67 1.46 -13.19
N GLY A 376 -8.77 1.81 -11.90
CA GLY A 376 -9.76 1.26 -10.97
C GLY A 376 -9.61 -0.24 -10.63
N GLY A 377 -8.64 -0.94 -11.22
CA GLY A 377 -8.40 -2.37 -11.00
C GLY A 377 -7.82 -2.67 -9.62
N THR A 378 -7.91 -3.94 -9.21
CA THR A 378 -7.33 -4.43 -7.95
C THR A 378 -6.15 -5.33 -8.24
N LEU A 379 -4.97 -4.96 -7.75
CA LEU A 379 -3.71 -5.72 -7.86
C LEU A 379 -3.18 -6.10 -6.47
N HIS A 380 -4.05 -6.24 -5.47
CA HIS A 380 -3.63 -6.49 -4.09
C HIS A 380 -2.71 -7.72 -4.00
N GLY A 381 -1.48 -7.53 -3.50
CA GLY A 381 -0.51 -8.62 -3.36
C GLY A 381 -0.02 -9.23 -4.67
N ALA A 382 -0.27 -8.60 -5.83
CA ALA A 382 0.23 -9.08 -7.11
C ALA A 382 1.76 -8.96 -7.19
N ARG A 383 2.39 -9.85 -7.96
CA ARG A 383 3.84 -9.85 -8.21
C ARG A 383 4.12 -9.26 -9.58
N LEU A 384 4.81 -8.14 -9.65
CA LEU A 384 5.25 -7.45 -10.87
C LEU A 384 6.78 -7.40 -10.96
N LEU A 385 7.50 -8.35 -10.35
CA LEU A 385 8.97 -8.41 -10.38
C LEU A 385 9.50 -8.31 -11.81
N SER A 386 10.35 -7.31 -12.08
CA SER A 386 10.95 -7.05 -13.40
C SER A 386 9.94 -6.91 -14.55
N ALA A 387 8.68 -6.57 -14.26
CA ALA A 387 7.68 -6.29 -15.29
C ALA A 387 7.99 -4.97 -16.01
N VAL A 388 7.57 -4.85 -17.26
CA VAL A 388 7.77 -3.64 -18.08
C VAL A 388 6.41 -3.01 -18.35
N ALA A 389 6.09 -1.94 -17.63
CA ALA A 389 4.80 -1.26 -17.63
C ALA A 389 4.94 0.23 -18.02
N ARG A 390 5.72 0.52 -19.06
CA ARG A 390 5.96 1.90 -19.49
C ARG A 390 4.68 2.51 -20.04
N ASN A 391 4.38 3.74 -19.65
CA ASN A 391 3.15 4.44 -20.02
C ASN A 391 1.85 3.70 -19.65
N ALA A 392 1.89 2.76 -18.70
CA ALA A 392 0.70 2.07 -18.23
C ALA A 392 -0.17 2.99 -17.36
N ASP A 393 -1.47 2.77 -17.36
CA ASP A 393 -2.44 3.55 -16.61
C ASP A 393 -2.90 2.76 -15.37
N PHE A 394 -2.45 3.15 -14.19
CA PHE A 394 -2.83 2.61 -12.88
C PHE A 394 -3.71 3.58 -12.08
N ARG A 395 -4.38 4.54 -12.73
CA ARG A 395 -5.17 5.57 -12.02
C ARG A 395 -6.23 4.96 -11.12
N ALA A 396 -6.31 5.42 -9.88
CA ALA A 396 -7.22 4.93 -8.85
C ALA A 396 -7.15 3.41 -8.59
N ALA A 397 -6.13 2.70 -9.07
CA ALA A 397 -5.98 1.27 -8.87
C ALA A 397 -5.53 0.96 -7.44
N ASN A 398 -5.87 -0.24 -6.96
CA ASN A 398 -5.42 -0.75 -5.66
C ASN A 398 -4.19 -1.65 -5.85
N LEU A 399 -2.99 -1.11 -5.59
CA LEU A 399 -1.71 -1.82 -5.63
C LEU A 399 -1.17 -2.13 -4.23
N THR A 400 -2.03 -2.24 -3.22
CA THR A 400 -1.60 -2.54 -1.85
C THR A 400 -0.80 -3.84 -1.80
N ARG A 401 0.36 -3.82 -1.13
CA ARG A 401 1.27 -4.98 -1.00
C ARG A 401 1.77 -5.60 -2.30
N VAL A 402 1.74 -4.87 -3.41
CA VAL A 402 2.35 -5.32 -4.66
C VAL A 402 3.86 -5.49 -4.49
N ALA A 403 4.42 -6.53 -5.10
CA ALA A 403 5.87 -6.77 -5.18
C ALA A 403 6.36 -6.45 -6.59
N ALA A 404 6.93 -5.27 -6.81
CA ALA A 404 7.33 -4.75 -8.11
C ALA A 404 8.81 -4.32 -8.14
N GLN A 405 9.68 -5.09 -7.47
CA GLN A 405 11.12 -4.83 -7.49
C GLN A 405 11.65 -4.86 -8.93
N GLN A 406 12.59 -3.96 -9.25
CA GLN A 406 13.24 -3.88 -10.56
C GLN A 406 12.29 -3.74 -11.77
N ALA A 407 11.03 -3.39 -11.54
CA ALA A 407 10.06 -3.18 -12.59
C ALA A 407 10.27 -1.80 -13.25
N ASP A 408 9.93 -1.70 -14.53
CA ASP A 408 9.97 -0.46 -15.29
C ASP A 408 8.56 0.14 -15.43
N PHE A 409 8.30 1.21 -14.68
CA PHE A 409 7.11 2.04 -14.69
C PHE A 409 7.37 3.43 -15.29
N SER A 410 8.36 3.56 -16.17
CA SER A 410 8.65 4.85 -16.82
C SER A 410 7.39 5.44 -17.45
N GLN A 411 7.10 6.70 -17.14
CA GLN A 411 5.91 7.44 -17.62
C GLN A 411 4.55 6.82 -17.25
N ALA A 412 4.49 5.86 -16.32
CA ALA A 412 3.23 5.28 -15.87
C ALA A 412 2.40 6.28 -15.03
N ASP A 413 1.07 6.13 -15.04
CA ASP A 413 0.14 6.99 -14.33
C ASP A 413 -0.48 6.28 -13.12
N PHE A 414 -0.04 6.63 -11.92
CA PHE A 414 -0.56 6.16 -10.64
C PHE A 414 -1.44 7.21 -9.93
N THR A 415 -2.01 8.19 -10.65
CA THR A 415 -2.81 9.25 -10.03
C THR A 415 -3.94 8.66 -9.17
N GLY A 416 -3.98 9.04 -7.89
CA GLY A 416 -4.94 8.55 -6.91
C GLY A 416 -4.85 7.06 -6.56
N ALA A 417 -3.79 6.36 -6.99
CA ALA A 417 -3.62 4.92 -6.73
C ALA A 417 -3.28 4.65 -5.25
N ASN A 418 -3.71 3.50 -4.75
CA ASN A 418 -3.35 3.02 -3.42
C ASN A 418 -2.17 2.04 -3.49
N LEU A 419 -0.99 2.51 -3.11
CA LEU A 419 0.29 1.81 -3.13
C LEU A 419 0.76 1.43 -1.71
N THR A 420 -0.16 1.37 -0.73
CA THR A 420 0.19 1.11 0.67
C THR A 420 0.95 -0.21 0.80
N ALA A 421 2.11 -0.15 1.46
CA ALA A 421 3.02 -1.30 1.67
C ALA A 421 3.45 -2.01 0.38
N ALA A 422 3.40 -1.33 -0.78
CA ALA A 422 3.95 -1.84 -2.02
C ALA A 422 5.49 -1.79 -1.99
N VAL A 423 6.13 -2.68 -2.74
CA VAL A 423 7.59 -2.82 -2.81
C VAL A 423 8.06 -2.52 -4.24
N PHE A 424 8.67 -1.35 -4.41
CA PHE A 424 9.24 -0.79 -5.64
C PHE A 424 10.77 -0.67 -5.55
N SER A 425 11.43 -1.49 -4.72
CA SER A 425 12.89 -1.44 -4.57
C SER A 425 13.58 -1.61 -5.92
N GLU A 426 14.51 -0.70 -6.25
CA GLU A 426 15.24 -0.66 -7.53
C GLU A 426 14.33 -0.53 -8.77
N ALA A 427 13.08 -0.08 -8.61
CA ALA A 427 12.17 0.13 -9.74
C ALA A 427 12.53 1.40 -10.51
N ILE A 428 12.30 1.38 -11.82
CA ILE A 428 12.44 2.56 -12.68
C ILE A 428 11.08 3.22 -12.77
N MET A 429 10.95 4.43 -12.26
CA MET A 429 9.70 5.20 -12.25
C MET A 429 9.90 6.59 -12.88
N ALA A 430 10.89 6.75 -13.76
CA ALA A 430 11.24 8.01 -14.39
C ALA A 430 10.04 8.64 -15.12
N GLY A 431 9.68 9.86 -14.69
CA GLY A 431 8.54 10.62 -15.20
C GLY A 431 7.17 10.02 -14.93
N ALA A 432 7.06 9.06 -14.01
CA ALA A 432 5.77 8.56 -13.54
C ALA A 432 4.94 9.66 -12.86
N LYS A 433 3.62 9.54 -12.94
CA LYS A 433 2.67 10.42 -12.26
C LYS A 433 2.15 9.71 -11.03
N LEU A 434 2.27 10.32 -9.86
CA LEU A 434 1.83 9.81 -8.57
C LEU A 434 1.03 10.88 -7.80
N LEU A 435 0.35 11.78 -8.53
CA LEU A 435 -0.50 12.82 -7.95
C LEU A 435 -1.54 12.18 -7.01
N GLU A 436 -1.62 12.65 -5.76
CA GLU A 436 -2.56 12.16 -4.75
C GLU A 436 -2.48 10.64 -4.47
N ALA A 437 -1.39 9.99 -4.85
CA ALA A 437 -1.19 8.56 -4.61
C ALA A 437 -0.86 8.29 -3.13
N ASN A 438 -1.30 7.14 -2.61
CA ASN A 438 -1.03 6.72 -1.24
C ASN A 438 0.09 5.67 -1.19
N LEU A 439 1.29 6.09 -0.83
CA LEU A 439 2.51 5.28 -0.66
C LEU A 439 2.83 4.98 0.82
N THR A 440 1.83 5.00 1.72
CA THR A 440 2.07 4.74 3.14
C THR A 440 2.78 3.39 3.36
N ASN A 441 3.88 3.38 4.11
CA ASN A 441 4.74 2.22 4.35
C ASN A 441 5.30 1.54 3.08
N ALA A 442 5.29 2.20 1.92
CA ALA A 442 5.86 1.62 0.70
C ALA A 442 7.40 1.60 0.78
N ASN A 443 8.02 0.63 0.12
CA ASN A 443 9.46 0.57 -0.07
C ASN A 443 9.80 1.00 -1.50
N LEU A 444 10.55 2.08 -1.64
CA LEU A 444 11.10 2.61 -2.90
C LEU A 444 12.63 2.74 -2.82
N ASP A 445 13.28 1.87 -2.03
CA ASP A 445 14.74 1.92 -1.86
C ASP A 445 15.44 1.73 -3.22
N GLY A 446 16.39 2.62 -3.55
CA GLY A 446 17.12 2.61 -4.82
C GLY A 446 16.28 2.91 -6.05
N ALA A 447 15.01 3.30 -5.91
CA ALA A 447 14.15 3.57 -7.06
C ALA A 447 14.61 4.83 -7.84
N ASP A 448 14.51 4.78 -9.16
CA ASP A 448 14.70 5.93 -10.05
C ASP A 448 13.37 6.69 -10.18
N LEU A 449 13.29 7.85 -9.51
CA LEU A 449 12.14 8.76 -9.50
C LEU A 449 12.50 10.08 -10.22
N THR A 450 13.39 10.01 -11.22
CA THR A 450 13.87 11.19 -11.95
C THR A 450 12.88 11.65 -13.02
N SER A 451 13.30 12.59 -13.88
CA SER A 451 12.52 13.05 -15.02
C SER A 451 11.19 13.72 -14.64
N ARG A 452 11.22 14.50 -13.54
CA ARG A 452 10.09 15.29 -13.02
C ARG A 452 8.88 14.45 -12.63
N VAL A 453 9.12 13.35 -11.91
CA VAL A 453 8.04 12.60 -11.24
C VAL A 453 7.18 13.55 -10.42
N SER A 454 5.86 13.42 -10.54
CA SER A 454 4.90 14.26 -9.81
C SER A 454 4.24 13.45 -8.70
N MET A 455 4.61 13.70 -7.45
CA MET A 455 3.98 13.18 -6.23
C MET A 455 3.25 14.28 -5.45
N ILE A 456 2.77 15.32 -6.14
CA ILE A 456 2.00 16.42 -5.54
C ILE A 456 0.86 15.84 -4.70
N ARG A 457 0.71 16.30 -3.45
CA ARG A 457 -0.29 15.80 -2.48
C ARG A 457 -0.24 14.29 -2.21
N GLY A 458 0.84 13.60 -2.58
CA GLY A 458 1.03 12.19 -2.28
C GLY A 458 1.23 11.95 -0.77
N ASN A 459 0.88 10.75 -0.32
CA ASN A 459 1.11 10.33 1.06
C ASN A 459 2.21 9.27 1.13
N LEU A 460 3.40 9.66 1.58
CA LEU A 460 4.59 8.85 1.76
C LEU A 460 4.87 8.56 3.25
N THR A 461 3.85 8.58 4.11
CA THR A 461 4.03 8.35 5.55
C THR A 461 4.75 7.02 5.80
N ASN A 462 5.88 7.07 6.52
CA ASN A 462 6.75 5.93 6.81
C ASN A 462 7.25 5.14 5.58
N ALA A 463 7.23 5.74 4.39
CA ALA A 463 7.80 5.11 3.21
C ALA A 463 9.34 5.07 3.32
N SER A 464 9.96 4.02 2.79
CA SER A 464 11.42 3.94 2.64
C SER A 464 11.80 4.37 1.24
N LEU A 465 12.71 5.32 1.12
CA LEU A 465 13.27 5.87 -0.12
C LEU A 465 14.80 5.93 -0.01
N GLN A 466 15.41 4.97 0.67
CA GLN A 466 16.86 4.98 0.90
C GLN A 466 17.57 4.88 -0.44
N LYS A 467 18.55 5.76 -0.67
CA LYS A 467 19.33 5.81 -1.93
C LYS A 467 18.49 6.01 -3.20
N ALA A 468 17.21 6.37 -3.08
CA ALA A 468 16.37 6.67 -4.23
C ALA A 468 16.84 7.96 -4.92
N ASP A 469 16.66 8.04 -6.25
CA ASP A 469 16.94 9.25 -7.01
C ASP A 469 15.65 10.03 -7.30
N LEU A 470 15.46 11.14 -6.59
CA LEU A 470 14.33 12.06 -6.74
C LEU A 470 14.73 13.36 -7.45
N HIS A 471 15.83 13.37 -8.21
CA HIS A 471 16.30 14.60 -8.85
C HIS A 471 15.23 15.25 -9.73
N GLY A 472 14.85 16.48 -9.36
CA GLY A 472 13.84 17.27 -10.06
C GLY A 472 12.39 16.81 -9.85
N ALA A 473 12.13 15.88 -8.91
CA ALA A 473 10.78 15.44 -8.58
C ALA A 473 9.96 16.54 -7.91
N ASP A 474 8.64 16.47 -8.04
CA ASP A 474 7.69 17.41 -7.45
C ASP A 474 6.86 16.72 -6.37
N LEU A 475 7.17 17.04 -5.11
CA LEU A 475 6.51 16.59 -3.90
C LEU A 475 5.76 17.75 -3.21
N SER A 476 5.36 18.79 -3.95
CA SER A 476 4.64 19.92 -3.36
C SER A 476 3.36 19.45 -2.66
N ASN A 477 3.14 19.93 -1.43
CA ASN A 477 2.03 19.54 -0.54
C ASN A 477 1.97 18.04 -0.18
N ALA A 478 3.06 17.28 -0.36
CA ALA A 478 3.10 15.87 0.01
C ALA A 478 3.22 15.67 1.53
N ILE A 479 2.71 14.53 2.02
CA ILE A 479 2.92 14.07 3.39
C ILE A 479 4.07 13.07 3.36
N VAL A 480 5.22 13.44 3.92
CA VAL A 480 6.47 12.66 3.93
C VAL A 480 6.87 12.31 5.37
N THR A 481 5.92 12.37 6.29
CA THR A 481 6.14 12.19 7.73
C THR A 481 6.72 10.82 8.04
N GLY A 482 7.82 10.78 8.80
CA GLY A 482 8.48 9.52 9.20
C GLY A 482 9.13 8.73 8.05
N ALA A 483 9.17 9.29 6.83
CA ALA A 483 9.79 8.60 5.69
C ALA A 483 11.32 8.52 5.85
N VAL A 484 11.92 7.48 5.27
CA VAL A 484 13.37 7.23 5.34
C VAL A 484 14.00 7.58 3.99
N LEU A 485 14.63 8.76 3.90
CA LEU A 485 15.30 9.29 2.71
C LEU A 485 16.83 9.27 2.84
N ARG A 486 17.38 8.32 3.58
CA ARG A 486 18.83 8.23 3.82
C ARG A 486 19.59 8.09 2.51
N GLU A 487 20.65 8.88 2.33
CA GLU A 487 21.48 8.89 1.11
C GLU A 487 20.70 9.17 -0.19
N ALA A 488 19.45 9.66 -0.11
CA ALA A 488 18.64 9.93 -1.30
C ALA A 488 19.16 11.17 -2.07
N ASN A 489 18.99 11.15 -3.39
CA ASN A 489 19.28 12.30 -4.26
C ASN A 489 18.02 13.17 -4.38
N LEU A 490 17.95 14.24 -3.62
CA LEU A 490 16.87 15.23 -3.59
C LEU A 490 17.26 16.53 -4.33
N ARG A 491 18.22 16.48 -5.25
CA ARG A 491 18.65 17.68 -5.98
C ARG A 491 17.50 18.26 -6.80
N ARG A 492 17.28 19.58 -6.73
CA ARG A 492 16.20 20.29 -7.46
C ARG A 492 14.79 19.77 -7.20
N VAL A 493 14.59 19.04 -6.10
CA VAL A 493 13.27 18.56 -5.72
C VAL A 493 12.39 19.75 -5.31
N ARG A 494 11.09 19.71 -5.62
CA ARG A 494 10.12 20.65 -5.05
C ARG A 494 9.42 20.00 -3.88
N LEU A 495 9.54 20.59 -2.70
CA LEU A 495 8.90 20.15 -1.46
C LEU A 495 8.02 21.26 -0.88
N SER A 496 7.66 22.26 -1.70
CA SER A 496 6.91 23.41 -1.21
C SER A 496 5.63 22.96 -0.47
N HIS A 497 5.43 23.39 0.78
CA HIS A 497 4.30 22.99 1.63
C HIS A 497 4.24 21.51 2.01
N ALA A 498 5.31 20.74 1.82
CA ALA A 498 5.36 19.34 2.22
C ALA A 498 5.59 19.18 3.73
N SER A 499 5.13 18.06 4.30
CA SER A 499 5.38 17.69 5.70
C SER A 499 6.43 16.60 5.79
N LEU A 500 7.64 16.96 6.20
CA LEU A 500 8.77 16.05 6.45
C LEU A 500 9.00 15.81 7.95
N ASN A 501 7.97 16.03 8.78
CA ASN A 501 8.06 15.79 10.22
C ASN A 501 8.60 14.38 10.53
N ARG A 502 9.62 14.27 11.40
CA ARG A 502 10.27 12.99 11.76
C ARG A 502 10.89 12.20 10.59
N ALA A 503 11.01 12.79 9.40
CA ALA A 503 11.66 12.11 8.28
C ALA A 503 13.16 11.97 8.53
N ASP A 504 13.76 10.89 8.05
CA ASP A 504 15.21 10.68 8.11
C ASP A 504 15.86 11.01 6.77
N LEU A 505 16.46 12.18 6.66
CA LEU A 505 17.19 12.64 5.48
C LEU A 505 18.70 12.45 5.64
N SER A 506 19.17 11.66 6.61
CA SER A 506 20.61 11.61 6.87
C SER A 506 21.42 11.23 5.63
N TRP A 507 22.50 11.98 5.38
CA TRP A 507 23.37 11.86 4.20
C TRP A 507 22.69 12.10 2.84
N ALA A 508 21.45 12.62 2.82
CA ALA A 508 20.79 12.99 1.57
C ALA A 508 21.44 14.23 0.93
N THR A 509 21.31 14.34 -0.40
CA THR A 509 21.76 15.51 -1.16
C THR A 509 20.56 16.35 -1.59
N ILE A 510 20.45 17.58 -1.11
CA ILE A 510 19.25 18.44 -1.33
C ILE A 510 19.57 19.78 -2.02
N VAL A 511 20.61 19.77 -2.84
CA VAL A 511 21.10 20.97 -3.57
C VAL A 511 20.04 21.51 -4.54
N ASP A 512 19.82 22.82 -4.54
CA ASP A 512 18.82 23.54 -5.37
C ASP A 512 17.36 23.08 -5.17
N ALA A 513 17.04 22.41 -4.07
CA ALA A 513 15.67 22.06 -3.73
C ALA A 513 14.82 23.28 -3.34
N ASP A 514 13.55 23.28 -3.72
CA ASP A 514 12.55 24.22 -3.21
C ASP A 514 11.94 23.65 -1.93
N LEU A 515 12.31 24.22 -0.78
CA LEU A 515 11.79 23.85 0.54
C LEU A 515 10.76 24.86 1.09
N SER A 516 10.20 25.75 0.27
CA SER A 516 9.27 26.81 0.72
C SER A 516 8.13 26.26 1.60
N ASN A 517 7.95 26.75 2.84
CA ASN A 517 6.89 26.28 3.75
C ASN A 517 6.91 24.77 4.07
N THR A 518 8.07 24.13 4.03
CA THR A 518 8.20 22.71 4.40
C THR A 518 8.26 22.53 5.91
N ASP A 519 7.49 21.60 6.47
CA ASP A 519 7.60 21.23 7.90
C ASP A 519 8.73 20.21 8.11
N LEU A 520 9.81 20.61 8.75
CA LEU A 520 11.00 19.78 9.04
C LEU A 520 11.14 19.43 10.53
N ARG A 521 10.10 19.62 11.35
CA ARG A 521 10.19 19.37 12.80
C ARG A 521 10.59 17.93 13.10
N GLU A 522 11.53 17.74 14.01
CA GLU A 522 12.05 16.42 14.41
C GLU A 522 12.68 15.60 13.25
N ALA A 523 12.93 16.21 12.09
CA ALA A 523 13.61 15.52 10.99
C ALA A 523 15.09 15.28 11.32
N ASN A 524 15.62 14.13 10.90
CA ASN A 524 17.04 13.84 10.98
C ASN A 524 17.76 14.37 9.74
N LEU A 525 18.57 15.40 9.90
CA LEU A 525 19.33 16.08 8.85
C LEU A 525 20.84 15.82 8.97
N THR A 526 21.24 14.79 9.72
CA THR A 526 22.66 14.44 9.96
C THR A 526 23.40 14.24 8.64
N GLY A 527 24.50 14.97 8.42
CA GLY A 527 25.33 14.82 7.22
C GLY A 527 24.66 15.21 5.90
N VAL A 528 23.52 15.92 5.93
CA VAL A 528 22.85 16.40 4.71
C VAL A 528 23.76 17.39 3.96
N ASN A 529 23.79 17.25 2.64
CA ASN A 529 24.45 18.19 1.75
C ASN A 529 23.44 19.17 1.12
N LEU A 530 23.41 20.40 1.63
CA LEU A 530 22.56 21.50 1.14
C LEU A 530 23.18 22.24 -0.06
N GLY A 531 24.47 22.03 -0.35
CA GLY A 531 25.22 22.73 -1.40
C GLY A 531 25.60 24.17 -1.03
N ALA A 532 26.68 24.68 -1.64
CA ALA A 532 27.10 26.07 -1.51
C ALA A 532 26.33 26.92 -2.54
N GLY A 533 25.21 27.52 -2.12
CA GLY A 533 24.42 28.36 -3.00
C GLY A 533 23.09 28.76 -2.38
N ALA A 534 22.86 30.07 -2.28
CA ALA A 534 21.72 30.72 -1.63
C ALA A 534 20.30 30.38 -2.16
N SER A 535 20.13 29.42 -3.09
CA SER A 535 18.85 29.10 -3.76
C SER A 535 17.88 28.28 -2.88
N VAL A 536 18.39 27.32 -2.10
CA VAL A 536 17.58 26.46 -1.21
C VAL A 536 16.94 27.30 -0.10
N LEU A 537 17.67 28.29 0.41
CA LEU A 537 17.22 29.16 1.51
C LEU A 537 16.49 30.42 1.03
N GLN A 538 16.70 30.89 -0.21
CA GLN A 538 15.82 31.87 -0.86
C GLN A 538 14.40 31.33 -1.07
N SER A 539 14.27 30.06 -1.44
CA SER A 539 12.96 29.40 -1.56
C SER A 539 12.26 29.34 -0.20
N LEU A 540 12.99 29.03 0.86
CA LEU A 540 12.46 29.03 2.23
C LEU A 540 11.99 30.40 2.77
N ARG A 541 12.34 31.53 2.13
CA ARG A 541 11.83 32.88 2.50
C ARG A 541 10.37 33.13 2.07
N SER A 542 9.77 32.22 1.30
CA SER A 542 8.46 32.45 0.68
C SER A 542 7.31 32.00 1.58
N ALA A 543 6.81 32.90 2.42
CA ALA A 543 5.46 32.78 2.94
C ALA A 543 4.71 34.12 2.85
N VAL A 544 3.58 34.05 2.16
CA VAL A 544 2.70 35.14 1.75
C VAL A 544 2.34 36.08 2.89
N SER A 545 2.36 37.38 2.57
CA SER A 545 1.69 38.49 3.25
C SER A 545 0.24 38.17 3.62
N LEU A 546 0.02 37.63 4.83
CA LEU A 546 -1.26 37.63 5.52
C LEU A 546 -1.03 38.19 6.92
N GLY A 547 -0.98 39.52 7.02
CA GLY A 547 -0.99 40.24 8.31
C GLY A 547 0.29 40.09 9.15
N GLY A 548 1.36 40.78 8.76
CA GLY A 548 2.35 41.31 9.71
C GLY A 548 3.25 40.35 10.51
N ARG A 549 3.22 39.03 10.30
CA ARG A 549 4.16 38.09 10.96
C ARG A 549 5.03 37.39 9.93
N MET A 550 6.34 37.69 9.96
CA MET A 550 7.37 36.92 9.24
C MET A 550 7.33 35.46 9.69
N ILE A 551 7.10 34.54 8.74
CA ILE A 551 7.23 33.11 8.99
C ILE A 551 8.72 32.79 9.11
N ARG A 552 9.10 32.30 10.28
CA ARG A 552 10.47 31.90 10.65
C ARG A 552 10.73 30.48 10.17
N TYR A 553 11.99 30.13 9.89
CA TYR A 553 12.37 28.74 9.65
C TYR A 553 12.15 27.91 10.93
N ASP A 554 11.18 27.00 11.00
CA ASP A 554 10.99 26.14 12.19
C ASP A 554 11.87 24.89 12.10
N LEU A 555 13.07 24.98 12.68
CA LEU A 555 14.07 23.91 12.81
C LEU A 555 14.21 23.44 14.27
N ARG A 556 13.15 23.62 15.09
CA ARG A 556 13.18 23.23 16.50
C ARG A 556 13.41 21.74 16.65
N ASN A 557 14.32 21.40 17.56
CA ASN A 557 14.71 20.01 17.84
C ASN A 557 15.29 19.25 16.63
N ALA A 558 15.71 19.95 15.56
CA ALA A 558 16.31 19.29 14.41
C ALA A 558 17.67 18.68 14.79
N ASN A 559 17.96 17.49 14.25
CA ASN A 559 19.29 16.89 14.36
C ASN A 559 20.11 17.28 13.11
N LEU A 560 21.03 18.22 13.28
CA LEU A 560 21.90 18.81 12.26
C LEU A 560 23.39 18.46 12.51
N VAL A 561 23.66 17.35 13.20
CA VAL A 561 25.03 16.90 13.48
C VAL A 561 25.80 16.68 12.16
N ASN A 562 27.02 17.21 12.06
CA ASN A 562 27.85 17.17 10.85
C ASN A 562 27.19 17.78 9.58
N ALA A 563 26.10 18.55 9.72
CA ALA A 563 25.46 19.16 8.57
C ALA A 563 26.38 20.19 7.89
N ASN A 564 26.39 20.23 6.56
CA ASN A 564 27.09 21.27 5.81
C ASN A 564 26.14 22.44 5.52
N LEU A 565 26.25 23.49 6.32
CA LEU A 565 25.46 24.73 6.33
C LEU A 565 26.32 25.95 5.97
N ARG A 566 27.46 25.75 5.31
CA ARG A 566 28.37 26.84 4.92
C ARG A 566 27.64 27.82 4.00
N ASP A 567 27.81 29.12 4.24
CA ASP A 567 27.18 30.21 3.47
C ASP A 567 25.63 30.20 3.51
N ALA A 568 25.01 29.43 4.42
CA ALA A 568 23.56 29.32 4.53
C ALA A 568 22.92 30.61 5.06
N ASP A 569 21.79 31.05 4.48
CA ASP A 569 20.94 32.11 5.04
C ASP A 569 19.84 31.52 5.95
N LEU A 570 20.07 31.60 7.26
CA LEU A 570 19.22 31.14 8.37
C LEU A 570 18.72 32.32 9.23
N ALA A 571 18.63 33.52 8.65
CA ALA A 571 18.15 34.69 9.39
C ALA A 571 16.71 34.47 9.90
N ASP A 572 16.44 34.91 11.13
CA ASP A 572 15.15 34.79 11.79
C ASP A 572 14.67 33.33 12.01
N ALA A 573 15.51 32.31 11.76
CA ALA A 573 15.19 30.91 11.99
C ALA A 573 14.96 30.58 13.48
N ASP A 574 14.04 29.67 13.78
CA ASP A 574 13.89 29.01 15.08
C ASP A 574 14.62 27.66 15.08
N LEU A 575 15.85 27.68 15.57
CA LEU A 575 16.75 26.53 15.78
C LEU A 575 16.77 26.12 17.25
N SER A 576 15.76 26.50 18.05
CA SER A 576 15.79 26.22 19.48
C SER A 576 15.81 24.72 19.76
N ASN A 577 16.69 24.31 20.67
CA ASN A 577 16.98 22.92 21.02
C ASN A 577 17.48 22.03 19.85
N ALA A 578 17.97 22.63 18.75
CA ALA A 578 18.60 21.87 17.67
C ALA A 578 19.98 21.33 18.07
N ASP A 579 20.36 20.18 17.52
CA ASP A 579 21.68 19.58 17.69
C ASP A 579 22.55 19.89 16.47
N LEU A 580 23.49 20.84 16.60
CA LEU A 580 24.38 21.31 15.56
C LEU A 580 25.84 20.85 15.78
N ARG A 581 26.07 19.77 16.54
CA ARG A 581 27.43 19.31 16.81
C ARG A 581 28.19 19.02 15.52
N GLN A 582 29.43 19.49 15.43
CA GLN A 582 30.30 19.31 14.26
C GLN A 582 29.73 19.87 12.94
N ALA A 583 28.65 20.67 12.99
CA ALA A 583 28.10 21.29 11.79
C ALA A 583 29.07 22.36 11.24
N ASN A 584 29.12 22.47 9.92
CA ASN A 584 29.84 23.55 9.24
C ASN A 584 28.87 24.68 8.94
N LEU A 585 28.86 25.72 9.76
CA LEU A 585 28.07 26.95 9.66
C LEU A 585 28.93 28.14 9.19
N ALA A 586 30.12 27.88 8.64
CA ALA A 586 31.04 28.96 8.30
C ALA A 586 30.39 29.92 7.29
N ARG A 587 30.49 31.23 7.57
CA ARG A 587 29.86 32.32 6.79
C ARG A 587 28.34 32.26 6.67
N ALA A 588 27.65 31.44 7.47
CA ALA A 588 26.19 31.41 7.50
C ALA A 588 25.61 32.70 8.11
N ASN A 589 24.47 33.16 7.61
CA ASN A 589 23.70 34.26 8.18
C ASN A 589 22.67 33.71 9.18
N LEU A 590 22.92 33.85 10.47
CA LEU A 590 22.04 33.48 11.59
C LEU A 590 21.47 34.74 12.29
N SER A 591 21.37 35.86 11.58
CA SER A 591 20.91 37.11 12.21
C SER A 591 19.48 36.97 12.73
N ARG A 592 19.22 37.42 13.96
CA ARG A 592 17.93 37.33 14.65
C ARG A 592 17.33 35.92 14.80
N SER A 593 18.12 34.87 14.59
CA SER A 593 17.64 33.50 14.81
C SER A 593 17.49 33.18 16.30
N ASP A 594 16.53 32.32 16.64
CA ASP A 594 16.39 31.70 17.95
C ASP A 594 17.24 30.42 18.00
N LEU A 595 18.36 30.48 18.71
CA LEU A 595 19.32 29.40 18.94
C LEU A 595 19.32 28.97 20.41
N ARG A 596 18.21 29.18 21.14
CA ARG A 596 18.15 28.84 22.56
C ARG A 596 18.31 27.33 22.76
N TRP A 597 19.08 26.92 23.76
CA TRP A 597 19.35 25.50 24.07
C TRP A 597 20.05 24.71 22.96
N VAL A 598 20.61 25.38 21.96
CA VAL A 598 21.29 24.72 20.84
C VAL A 598 22.59 24.06 21.29
N ASN A 599 22.92 22.90 20.71
CA ASN A 599 24.23 22.28 20.93
C ASN A 599 25.17 22.58 19.76
N LEU A 600 26.18 23.42 19.97
CA LEU A 600 27.18 23.80 18.96
C LEU A 600 28.54 23.11 19.20
N THR A 601 28.59 22.02 19.98
CA THR A 601 29.87 21.37 20.30
C THR A 601 30.64 21.01 19.03
N ASP A 602 31.90 21.43 18.92
CA ASP A 602 32.78 21.23 17.76
C ASP A 602 32.25 21.82 16.42
N ALA A 603 31.23 22.67 16.43
CA ALA A 603 30.71 23.31 15.20
C ALA A 603 31.65 24.42 14.69
N ASP A 604 31.70 24.62 13.38
CA ASP A 604 32.46 25.71 12.74
C ASP A 604 31.52 26.84 12.33
N LEU A 605 31.54 27.96 13.05
CA LEU A 605 30.79 29.19 12.76
C LEU A 605 31.71 30.30 12.22
N SER A 606 32.87 29.96 11.65
CA SER A 606 33.85 30.95 11.20
C SER A 606 33.24 31.91 10.16
N GLY A 607 33.26 33.21 10.43
CA GLY A 607 32.69 34.26 9.57
C GLY A 607 31.15 34.34 9.58
N ALA A 608 30.46 33.59 10.44
CA ALA A 608 28.99 33.60 10.51
C ALA A 608 28.42 34.92 11.04
N ILE A 609 27.25 35.33 10.59
CA ILE A 609 26.56 36.55 11.01
C ILE A 609 25.47 36.20 12.02
N LEU A 610 25.71 36.37 13.32
CA LEU A 610 24.77 36.08 14.41
C LEU A 610 24.13 37.35 15.01
N SER A 611 24.13 38.47 14.28
CA SER A 611 23.68 39.74 14.83
C SER A 611 22.22 39.68 15.28
N GLY A 612 21.94 39.98 16.55
CA GLY A 612 20.60 39.92 17.14
C GLY A 612 20.07 38.50 17.43
N ALA A 613 20.87 37.45 17.27
CA ALA A 613 20.44 36.07 17.54
C ALA A 613 20.31 35.81 19.05
N SER A 614 19.42 34.88 19.45
CA SER A 614 19.27 34.44 20.84
C SER A 614 19.96 33.11 21.06
N LEU A 615 21.12 33.10 21.72
CA LEU A 615 21.93 31.90 21.99
C LEU A 615 21.80 31.47 23.46
N ASN A 616 20.72 31.83 24.14
CA ASN A 616 20.60 31.55 25.57
C ASN A 616 20.63 30.04 25.84
N ASP A 617 21.35 29.63 26.88
CA ASP A 617 21.54 28.23 27.30
C ASP A 617 22.21 27.32 26.25
N ALA A 618 22.79 27.90 25.19
CA ALA A 618 23.52 27.16 24.16
C ALA A 618 24.82 26.55 24.69
N ASP A 619 25.28 25.45 24.09
CA ASP A 619 26.56 24.80 24.41
C ASP A 619 27.62 25.06 23.34
N PHE A 620 28.70 25.77 23.71
CA PHE A 620 29.75 26.21 22.80
C PHE A 620 31.04 25.36 22.87
N ASN A 621 30.98 24.18 23.50
CA ASN A 621 32.18 23.38 23.74
C ASN A 621 33.00 23.14 22.46
N ARG A 622 34.21 23.70 22.35
CA ARG A 622 35.10 23.62 21.17
C ARG A 622 34.53 24.16 19.85
N ALA A 623 33.41 24.89 19.90
CA ALA A 623 32.87 25.60 18.73
C ALA A 623 33.87 26.67 18.24
N VAL A 624 33.96 26.89 16.93
CA VAL A 624 34.83 27.89 16.30
C VAL A 624 34.01 29.08 15.86
N PHE A 625 34.38 30.29 16.30
CA PHE A 625 33.68 31.54 15.99
C PHE A 625 34.62 32.58 15.35
N ALA A 626 35.71 32.14 14.74
CA ALA A 626 36.69 33.03 14.12
C ALA A 626 35.98 33.99 13.13
N GLU A 627 36.13 35.30 13.30
CA GLU A 627 35.48 36.32 12.46
C GLU A 627 33.93 36.33 12.48
N ALA A 628 33.28 35.65 13.43
CA ALA A 628 31.82 35.67 13.54
C ALA A 628 31.30 37.00 14.11
N ASN A 629 30.17 37.51 13.58
CA ASN A 629 29.53 38.74 14.04
C ASN A 629 28.43 38.46 15.07
N LEU A 630 28.70 38.68 16.35
CA LEU A 630 27.76 38.48 17.47
C LEU A 630 27.10 39.79 17.96
N THR A 631 27.10 40.86 17.15
CA THR A 631 26.57 42.17 17.57
C THR A 631 25.11 42.07 18.01
N ARG A 632 24.79 42.51 19.25
CA ARG A 632 23.45 42.43 19.87
C ARG A 632 22.90 40.99 20.01
N ALA A 633 23.73 39.96 19.93
CA ALA A 633 23.28 38.61 20.25
C ALA A 633 23.08 38.45 21.77
N SER A 634 22.04 37.71 22.17
CA SER A 634 21.79 37.37 23.58
C SER A 634 22.55 36.10 23.95
N LEU A 635 23.35 36.14 25.01
CA LEU A 635 24.24 35.05 25.45
C LEU A 635 23.99 34.64 26.92
N PHE A 636 22.73 34.65 27.35
CA PHE A 636 22.40 34.31 28.74
C PHE A 636 22.64 32.82 29.04
N ASN A 637 23.37 32.50 30.11
CA ASN A 637 23.64 31.13 30.56
C ASN A 637 24.28 30.19 29.51
N VAL A 638 25.09 30.72 28.59
CA VAL A 638 25.84 29.92 27.62
C VAL A 638 26.84 29.02 28.33
N LYS A 639 26.88 27.75 27.92
CA LYS A 639 27.77 26.72 28.47
C LYS A 639 29.07 26.64 27.67
N ASN A 640 30.17 26.33 28.36
CA ASN A 640 31.49 26.08 27.76
C ASN A 640 32.02 27.24 26.88
N LEU A 641 31.65 28.48 27.19
CA LEU A 641 32.09 29.67 26.46
C LEU A 641 33.62 29.82 26.47
N ASP A 642 34.26 29.44 27.57
CA ASP A 642 35.72 29.38 27.77
C ASP A 642 36.43 28.41 26.80
N LYS A 643 35.71 27.40 26.30
CA LYS A 643 36.23 26.39 25.36
C LYS A 643 35.95 26.74 23.90
N ALA A 644 35.22 27.83 23.64
CA ALA A 644 34.98 28.31 22.28
C ALA A 644 36.25 28.95 21.70
N ARG A 645 36.56 28.66 20.44
CA ARG A 645 37.72 29.22 19.73
C ARG A 645 37.31 30.52 19.04
N MET A 646 37.58 31.65 19.68
CA MET A 646 37.15 32.99 19.25
C MET A 646 38.22 33.77 18.46
N LEU A 647 39.47 33.30 18.42
CA LEU A 647 40.61 34.01 17.84
C LEU A 647 41.51 33.09 17.02
N ASP A 648 42.14 33.68 16.01
CA ASP A 648 43.01 33.09 15.01
C ASP A 648 44.17 32.30 15.65
N GLN A 649 43.91 31.02 15.89
CA GLN A 649 44.94 30.00 15.88
C GLN A 649 44.65 29.09 14.69
N ALA A 650 44.68 29.68 13.48
CA ALA A 650 45.14 28.93 12.33
C ALA A 650 46.58 28.47 12.63
N GLN A 651 46.73 27.19 12.96
CA GLN A 651 48.03 26.55 12.76
C GLN A 651 48.36 26.66 11.26
N GLY A 652 49.33 27.50 10.91
CA GLY A 652 50.05 27.41 9.64
C GLY A 652 49.89 28.52 8.60
N TYR A 653 49.87 29.80 8.99
CA TYR A 653 50.11 30.89 8.03
C TYR A 653 51.21 31.84 8.53
N GLU A 654 52.39 31.78 7.91
CA GLU A 654 53.45 32.78 8.11
C GLU A 654 53.09 34.06 7.33
N PRO A 655 53.11 35.25 7.96
CA PRO A 655 52.87 36.49 7.23
C PRO A 655 54.11 36.82 6.39
N LYS A 656 53.93 36.97 5.07
CA LYS A 656 54.91 37.68 4.25
C LYS A 656 54.95 39.13 4.69
N ALA A 657 56.14 39.61 5.02
CA ALA A 657 56.41 40.98 5.39
C ALA A 657 56.05 41.96 4.25
N GLY A 658 55.36 43.04 4.62
CA GLY A 658 55.19 44.22 3.78
C GLY A 658 53.79 44.39 3.18
N ASP A 659 52.82 44.82 4.01
CA ASP A 659 51.82 45.78 3.57
C ASP A 659 51.27 46.53 4.80
N ASP A 660 51.69 47.79 4.92
CA ASP A 660 51.29 48.73 5.96
C ASP A 660 49.87 49.23 5.69
N SER A 661 48.84 48.49 6.12
CA SER A 661 47.50 49.07 6.28
C SER A 661 46.61 48.28 7.25
N ARG A 662 46.86 48.38 8.56
CA ARG A 662 45.87 48.20 9.64
C ARG A 662 46.30 49.10 10.82
N PRO A 663 45.35 49.76 11.54
CA PRO A 663 44.50 49.00 12.46
C PRO A 663 43.13 49.63 12.77
N GLU A 664 42.03 49.06 12.28
CA GLU A 664 40.72 49.21 12.91
C GLU A 664 39.88 47.94 12.69
N GLN A 665 40.15 46.87 13.45
CA GLN A 665 39.21 45.74 13.66
C GLN A 665 39.72 44.74 14.72
N SER A 666 40.44 45.21 15.74
CA SER A 666 40.94 44.35 16.84
C SER A 666 40.34 44.70 18.21
N ALA A 667 39.18 45.34 18.25
CA ALA A 667 38.55 45.74 19.51
C ALA A 667 37.04 45.52 19.47
N THR A 668 36.60 44.26 19.44
CA THR A 668 35.18 43.93 19.67
C THR A 668 35.02 42.77 20.66
N LEU A 669 35.73 42.85 21.79
CA LEU A 669 35.28 42.18 23.02
C LEU A 669 35.75 42.87 24.32
N ALA A 670 36.40 44.03 24.24
CA ALA A 670 36.84 44.81 25.41
C ALA A 670 36.04 46.11 25.64
N ALA A 671 34.96 46.37 24.89
CA ALA A 671 34.20 47.64 24.93
C ALA A 671 32.73 47.49 25.41
N LEU A 672 32.47 46.61 26.38
CA LEU A 672 31.17 46.54 27.08
C LEU A 672 31.27 46.78 28.60
N MET A 673 32.40 47.34 29.05
CA MET A 673 32.56 47.82 30.42
C MET A 673 33.24 49.20 30.41
N LEU A 674 32.44 50.26 30.32
CA LEU A 674 32.85 51.59 30.76
C LEU A 674 31.72 52.21 31.56
N GLU A 675 32.01 52.43 32.84
CA GLU A 675 31.25 53.19 33.81
C GLU A 675 31.18 54.67 33.38
N GLU A 676 30.02 55.29 33.55
CA GLU A 676 29.91 56.75 33.68
C GLU A 676 29.36 57.08 35.07
N GLU A 677 30.26 57.51 35.95
CA GLU A 677 29.93 58.17 37.21
C GLU A 677 29.37 59.58 36.95
N ALA A 678 28.25 59.92 37.59
CA ALA A 678 27.84 61.30 37.83
C ALA A 678 27.29 61.45 39.25
N THR A 679 28.21 61.75 40.17
CA THR A 679 28.13 62.66 41.34
C THR A 679 26.80 62.84 42.10
N GLY A 680 26.82 62.53 43.41
CA GLY A 680 26.03 63.28 44.40
C GLY A 680 25.55 62.51 45.65
N GLY A 681 26.40 62.45 46.69
CA GLY A 681 26.08 62.64 48.12
C GLY A 681 24.93 61.90 48.84
N ASP A 682 25.34 61.13 49.85
CA ASP A 682 24.70 60.73 51.13
C ASP A 682 23.53 59.71 51.19
N ASP A 683 23.90 58.56 51.75
CA ASP A 683 23.21 57.83 52.83
C ASP A 683 22.05 56.88 52.52
N GLY A 684 22.37 55.74 51.92
CA GLY A 684 21.51 54.55 51.96
C GLY A 684 21.98 53.44 51.05
N ARG A 685 22.87 52.56 51.54
CA ARG A 685 23.50 51.46 50.77
C ARG A 685 22.47 50.63 49.98
N PRO A 686 22.58 50.49 48.64
CA PRO A 686 21.91 49.43 47.90
C PRO A 686 22.74 48.13 47.98
N VAL A 687 22.12 47.06 48.44
CA VAL A 687 22.68 45.70 48.37
C VAL A 687 22.65 45.24 46.91
N LYS A 688 23.82 44.85 46.39
CA LYS A 688 24.01 44.18 45.10
C LYS A 688 23.30 42.82 45.11
N ILE A 689 22.37 42.56 44.19
CA ILE A 689 21.80 41.23 43.97
C ILE A 689 21.87 40.83 42.48
N TRP A 690 22.81 39.93 42.19
CA TRP A 690 22.86 38.87 41.17
C TRP A 690 21.78 38.84 40.06
N GLY A 691 22.18 39.29 38.86
CA GLY A 691 22.22 38.52 37.59
C GLY A 691 21.12 37.50 37.23
N VAL A 692 19.87 37.93 37.03
CA VAL A 692 18.89 37.17 36.22
C VAL A 692 18.25 38.10 35.20
N ASP A 693 18.51 37.86 33.92
CA ASP A 693 17.81 38.51 32.83
C ASP A 693 16.59 37.63 32.45
N ILE A 694 15.39 38.18 32.56
CA ILE A 694 14.17 37.59 32.00
C ILE A 694 13.56 38.63 31.05
N GLU A 695 14.07 38.70 29.82
CA GLU A 695 13.25 39.14 28.69
C GLU A 695 12.33 37.99 28.28
N GLY A 696 11.11 38.01 28.83
CA GLY A 696 10.17 36.92 28.60
C GLY A 696 8.77 37.18 29.16
N ALA A 697 8.26 38.40 29.03
CA ALA A 697 6.84 38.68 29.25
C ALA A 697 6.39 39.88 28.38
N GLY A 698 6.49 39.72 27.06
CA GLY A 698 5.83 40.58 26.09
C GLY A 698 4.42 40.06 25.79
N MET A 699 3.42 40.87 26.12
CA MET A 699 2.04 40.89 25.61
C MET A 699 1.31 39.56 25.39
N ILE A 700 0.54 39.13 26.40
CA ILE A 700 -0.75 38.44 26.18
C ILE A 700 -1.81 39.53 26.19
N ALA A 701 -1.94 40.25 25.08
CA ALA A 701 -3.01 41.21 24.86
C ALA A 701 -3.51 41.10 23.42
N GLU A 702 -3.81 39.89 22.97
CA GLU A 702 -4.46 39.68 21.66
C GLU A 702 -5.03 38.26 21.57
N GLN A 703 -5.92 37.88 22.50
CA GLN A 703 -6.69 36.64 22.32
C GLN A 703 -7.97 36.52 23.13
N TYR A 704 -8.66 37.62 23.45
CA TYR A 704 -10.06 37.54 23.92
C TYR A 704 -10.81 38.82 23.52
N GLN A 705 -11.39 38.83 22.31
CA GLN A 705 -12.46 39.78 22.02
C GLN A 705 -13.76 39.22 22.62
N GLY A 706 -14.11 39.68 23.82
CA GLY A 706 -15.39 39.40 24.47
C GLY A 706 -15.31 39.33 26.00
N MET A 707 -15.22 40.47 26.69
CA MET A 707 -15.23 40.52 28.17
C MET A 707 -16.57 40.12 28.82
N SER A 708 -17.62 39.81 28.06
CA SER A 708 -18.92 39.38 28.61
C SER A 708 -18.97 37.89 28.99
N GLU A 709 -18.09 37.03 28.44
CA GLU A 709 -18.10 35.58 28.75
C GLU A 709 -17.21 35.20 29.94
N LEU A 710 -16.21 36.00 30.30
CA LEU A 710 -15.37 35.77 31.47
C LEU A 710 -16.12 36.04 32.79
N GLY A 711 -17.00 37.04 32.82
CA GLY A 711 -17.84 37.35 33.98
C GLY A 711 -18.80 36.21 34.39
N ARG A 712 -19.18 35.34 33.44
CA ARG A 712 -20.04 34.17 33.72
C ARG A 712 -19.26 32.96 34.24
N VAL A 713 -17.95 32.90 34.01
CA VAL A 713 -17.04 31.85 34.51
C VAL A 713 -16.46 32.21 35.88
N ILE A 714 -16.33 33.51 36.19
CA ILE A 714 -15.77 34.03 37.45
C ILE A 714 -16.70 33.80 38.67
N GLY A 715 -17.97 33.43 38.46
CA GLY A 715 -18.99 33.35 39.53
C GLY A 715 -18.88 32.19 40.53
N GLU A 716 -18.13 31.11 40.27
CA GLU A 716 -18.25 29.88 41.10
C GLU A 716 -16.94 29.12 41.39
N SER A 717 -15.76 29.74 41.38
CA SER A 717 -14.53 29.02 41.78
C SER A 717 -13.55 29.83 42.61
N SER A 718 -13.66 29.67 43.92
CA SER A 718 -12.69 30.08 44.96
C SER A 718 -11.31 29.39 44.87
N ASN A 719 -11.01 28.70 43.77
CA ASN A 719 -9.78 27.91 43.57
C ASN A 719 -8.88 28.40 42.42
N ILE A 720 -9.32 29.35 41.60
CA ILE A 720 -8.57 29.78 40.42
C ILE A 720 -7.49 30.80 40.79
N GLU A 721 -7.75 31.72 41.73
CA GLU A 721 -6.75 32.71 42.20
C GLU A 721 -5.51 32.04 42.81
N ALA A 722 -5.70 31.05 43.69
CA ALA A 722 -4.60 30.28 44.29
C ALA A 722 -3.82 29.45 43.26
N ALA A 723 -4.48 28.94 42.21
CA ALA A 723 -3.84 28.17 41.14
C ALA A 723 -3.04 29.05 40.16
N LEU A 724 -3.50 30.27 39.89
CA LEU A 724 -2.76 31.27 39.10
C LEU A 724 -1.51 31.76 39.84
N LEU A 725 -1.64 32.07 41.14
CA LEU A 725 -0.50 32.43 42.01
C LEU A 725 0.55 31.31 42.07
N ARG A 726 0.11 30.05 42.16
CA ARG A 726 0.99 28.87 42.19
C ARG A 726 1.83 28.67 40.92
N ARG A 727 1.38 29.19 39.76
CA ARG A 727 2.11 29.11 38.48
C ARG A 727 3.15 30.22 38.30
N GLN A 728 3.02 31.35 38.99
CA GLN A 728 3.85 32.56 38.78
C GLN A 728 5.00 32.72 39.78
N LEU A 729 5.02 31.95 40.88
CA LEU A 729 5.99 32.07 41.97
C LEU A 729 7.30 31.25 41.81
N PHE A 730 7.58 30.68 40.64
CA PHE A 730 8.83 29.92 40.44
C PHE A 730 9.93 30.78 39.82
N ALA A 731 10.70 31.45 40.68
CA ALA A 731 12.09 31.78 40.40
C ALA A 731 12.96 30.93 41.34
N SER A 732 13.93 30.22 40.78
CA SER A 732 14.85 29.35 41.54
C SER A 732 15.77 30.21 42.42
N ALA A 733 15.62 30.14 43.74
CA ALA A 733 16.68 30.55 44.66
C ALA A 733 17.73 29.41 44.77
N PRO A 734 18.99 29.70 45.07
CA PRO A 734 20.02 28.67 45.24
C PRO A 734 19.66 27.70 46.37
N ASP A 735 19.92 26.39 46.16
CA ASP A 735 19.59 25.30 47.10
C ASP A 735 20.33 25.39 48.47
N SER A 736 21.33 26.28 48.57
CA SER A 736 22.09 26.53 49.80
C SER A 736 22.34 28.02 50.04
N ILE A 737 22.12 28.47 51.29
CA ILE A 737 22.33 29.86 51.73
C ILE A 737 23.17 29.94 53.01
N PRO A 738 24.04 30.97 53.16
CA PRO A 738 24.85 31.15 54.36
C PRO A 738 24.01 31.67 55.54
N GLY A 739 24.02 30.95 56.67
CA GLY A 739 23.24 31.28 57.88
C GLY A 739 23.81 32.43 58.70
N ARG A 740 23.84 33.64 58.14
CA ARG A 740 24.28 34.87 58.82
C ARG A 740 23.10 35.78 59.16
N PRO A 741 23.13 36.51 60.29
CA PRO A 741 22.08 37.47 60.64
C PRO A 741 21.96 38.59 59.60
N GLY A 742 20.73 38.94 59.23
CA GLY A 742 20.45 40.06 58.31
C GLY A 742 20.59 39.72 56.82
N VAL A 743 20.78 38.45 56.46
CA VAL A 743 20.72 38.03 55.05
C VAL A 743 19.26 38.02 54.59
N THR A 744 18.91 38.98 53.74
CA THR A 744 17.63 39.05 53.04
C THR A 744 17.76 38.41 51.68
N PHE A 745 16.80 37.57 51.33
CA PHE A 745 16.72 36.93 50.04
C PHE A 745 15.29 36.97 49.53
N GLY A 746 15.13 36.95 48.21
CA GLY A 746 13.84 37.21 47.60
C GLY A 746 13.88 36.94 46.12
N ALA A 747 12.69 36.86 45.54
CA ALA A 747 12.52 36.68 44.11
C ALA A 747 11.60 37.79 43.56
N LEU A 748 11.90 38.20 42.32
CA LEU A 748 11.15 39.22 41.62
C LEU A 748 9.98 38.55 40.88
N PHE A 749 8.74 38.97 41.16
CA PHE A 749 7.56 38.38 40.55
C PHE A 749 6.67 39.44 39.90
N ALA A 750 5.99 39.09 38.82
CA ALA A 750 4.91 39.89 38.25
C ALA A 750 3.60 39.09 38.35
N VAL A 751 2.67 39.56 39.17
CA VAL A 751 1.35 38.95 39.29
C VAL A 751 0.38 39.70 38.40
N ASN A 752 -0.04 39.04 37.31
CA ASN A 752 -1.07 39.54 36.41
C ASN A 752 -2.40 38.89 36.78
N PHE A 753 -3.50 39.60 36.51
CA PHE A 753 -4.90 39.15 36.71
C PHE A 753 -5.52 39.37 38.11
N ILE A 754 -4.96 40.27 38.92
CA ILE A 754 -5.63 40.78 40.15
C ILE A 754 -6.44 42.04 39.77
N PRO A 755 -7.69 42.25 40.22
CA PRO A 755 -8.40 43.51 40.00
C PRO A 755 -7.56 44.70 40.49
N ALA A 756 -7.47 45.77 39.72
CA ALA A 756 -6.59 46.92 40.03
C ALA A 756 -6.86 47.54 41.42
N ASP A 757 -8.08 47.35 41.93
CA ASP A 757 -8.58 47.98 43.15
C ASP A 757 -8.51 47.08 44.40
N SER A 758 -7.96 45.86 44.31
CA SER A 758 -7.91 44.88 45.42
C SER A 758 -6.51 44.27 45.61
N PRO A 759 -5.61 44.85 46.42
CA PRO A 759 -4.29 44.27 46.69
C PRO A 759 -4.39 42.98 47.52
N LEU A 760 -3.53 41.99 47.23
CA LEU A 760 -3.50 40.69 47.91
C LEU A 760 -2.47 40.68 49.04
N GLU A 761 -2.82 40.15 50.21
CA GLU A 761 -1.90 39.96 51.34
C GLU A 761 -1.38 38.51 51.37
N LEU A 762 -0.08 38.33 51.17
CA LEU A 762 0.60 37.04 51.30
C LEU A 762 1.25 36.91 52.66
N GLU A 763 1.16 35.73 53.27
CA GLU A 763 1.90 35.40 54.49
C GLU A 763 2.96 34.33 54.19
N ILE A 764 4.21 34.63 54.55
CA ILE A 764 5.36 33.75 54.36
C ILE A 764 5.72 33.19 55.73
N ARG A 765 5.73 31.86 55.88
CA ARG A 765 6.00 31.16 57.14
C ARG A 765 7.25 30.30 57.02
N TRP A 766 8.15 30.42 57.99
CA TRP A 766 9.38 29.65 58.10
C TRP A 766 9.18 28.45 59.02
N PHE A 767 9.64 27.28 58.57
CA PHE A 767 9.62 26.05 59.33
C PHE A 767 11.04 25.52 59.50
N GLY A 768 11.39 25.22 60.74
CA GLY A 768 12.67 24.61 61.09
C GLY A 768 12.78 23.15 60.64
N PRO A 769 13.99 22.56 60.71
CA PRO A 769 14.21 21.14 60.37
C PRO A 769 13.37 20.16 61.22
N ASP A 770 12.89 20.58 62.39
CA ASP A 770 11.99 19.83 63.27
C ASP A 770 10.50 19.94 62.86
N GLY A 771 10.21 20.69 61.79
CA GLY A 771 8.87 20.90 61.25
C GLY A 771 8.02 21.94 61.99
N ARG A 772 8.57 22.64 63.01
CA ARG A 772 7.85 23.70 63.72
C ARG A 772 7.99 25.04 63.01
N GLN A 773 6.91 25.82 63.00
CA GLN A 773 6.96 27.19 62.49
C GLN A 773 7.76 28.07 63.46
N VAL A 774 8.78 28.77 62.95
CA VAL A 774 9.66 29.62 63.76
C VAL A 774 9.45 31.12 63.54
N ALA A 775 8.96 31.52 62.36
CA ALA A 775 8.74 32.93 62.03
C ALA A 775 7.69 33.08 60.92
N SER A 776 7.05 34.24 60.84
CA SER A 776 6.23 34.60 59.68
C SER A 776 6.34 36.09 59.33
N GLN A 777 6.11 36.40 58.05
CA GLN A 777 6.16 37.75 57.51
C GLN A 777 5.01 37.93 56.52
N ARG A 778 4.29 39.06 56.59
CA ARG A 778 3.23 39.38 55.63
C ARG A 778 3.70 40.42 54.61
N GLN A 779 3.26 40.28 53.38
CA GLN A 779 3.60 41.19 52.29
C GLN A 779 2.41 41.39 51.35
N THR A 780 2.12 42.65 51.04
CA THR A 780 1.06 43.05 50.10
C THR A 780 1.57 43.03 48.65
N VAL A 781 0.77 42.49 47.73
CA VAL A 781 1.10 42.33 46.31
C VAL A 781 0.01 42.94 45.43
N HIS A 782 0.42 43.78 44.47
CA HIS A 782 -0.46 44.51 43.54
C HIS A 782 -0.47 43.91 42.12
N ASN A 783 -1.50 44.21 41.32
CA ASN A 783 -1.59 43.78 39.92
C ASN A 783 -0.56 44.47 39.00
N GLY A 784 0.00 43.73 38.05
CA GLY A 784 0.62 44.31 36.84
C GLY A 784 1.96 45.04 37.03
N ARG A 785 2.60 44.92 38.20
CA ARG A 785 3.95 45.47 38.47
C ARG A 785 4.88 44.39 39.01
N ARG A 786 6.13 44.36 38.50
CA ARG A 786 7.21 43.54 39.07
C ARG A 786 7.46 43.98 40.51
N GLN A 787 7.29 43.07 41.46
CA GLN A 787 7.43 43.32 42.89
C GLN A 787 8.43 42.32 43.47
N LEU A 788 9.34 42.82 44.31
CA LEU A 788 10.29 42.00 45.04
C LEU A 788 9.57 41.42 46.26
N ILE A 789 9.42 40.10 46.31
CA ILE A 789 9.02 39.41 47.52
C ILE A 789 10.31 38.99 48.23
N SER A 790 10.59 39.65 49.35
CA SER A 790 11.83 39.44 50.11
C SER A 790 11.53 39.01 51.54
N HIS A 791 12.28 38.03 52.01
CA HIS A 791 12.22 37.53 53.37
C HIS A 791 13.62 37.44 53.94
N THR A 792 13.73 37.67 55.24
CA THR A 792 15.01 37.68 55.94
C THR A 792 15.13 36.40 56.77
N ILE A 793 16.34 35.84 56.84
CA ILE A 793 16.62 34.70 57.73
C ILE A 793 16.21 35.11 59.16
N PRO A 794 15.28 34.39 59.81
CA PRO A 794 14.87 34.72 61.17
C PRO A 794 16.03 34.43 62.14
N PRO A 795 16.17 35.19 63.24
CA PRO A 795 17.25 35.00 64.21
C PRO A 795 17.42 33.56 64.70
N GLU A 796 16.32 32.82 64.78
CA GLU A 796 16.21 31.42 65.21
C GLU A 796 16.79 30.42 64.19
N ALA A 797 16.97 30.83 62.93
CA ALA A 797 17.60 30.03 61.88
C ALA A 797 19.12 30.26 61.74
N ASN A 798 19.69 31.16 62.55
CA ASN A 798 21.13 31.41 62.55
C ASN A 798 21.90 30.19 63.07
N ASN A 799 22.89 29.72 62.30
CA ASN A 799 23.79 28.61 62.64
C ASN A 799 23.13 27.23 62.90
N VAL A 800 21.85 27.05 62.55
CA VAL A 800 21.18 25.75 62.63
C VAL A 800 21.23 25.07 61.26
N ASN A 801 22.16 24.12 61.14
CA ASN A 801 22.37 23.36 59.92
C ASN A 801 21.21 22.38 59.68
N GLY A 802 20.65 22.37 58.47
CA GLY A 802 19.57 21.46 58.12
C GLY A 802 18.73 21.98 56.96
N LEU A 803 17.74 21.17 56.60
CA LEU A 803 16.74 21.52 55.58
C LEU A 803 15.65 22.38 56.23
N TRP A 804 15.53 23.62 55.76
CA TRP A 804 14.50 24.56 56.17
C TRP A 804 13.41 24.60 55.11
N LYS A 805 12.17 24.85 55.54
CA LYS A 805 11.03 24.99 54.62
C LYS A 805 10.43 26.37 54.74
N LEU A 806 10.25 27.03 53.62
CA LEU A 806 9.55 28.31 53.50
C LEU A 806 8.23 28.08 52.77
N ARG A 807 7.12 28.41 53.43
CA ARG A 807 5.78 28.25 52.84
C ARG A 807 5.11 29.59 52.65
N PHE A 808 4.53 29.78 51.47
CA PHE A 808 3.74 30.95 51.12
C PHE A 808 2.27 30.64 51.30
N TYR A 809 1.53 31.53 51.94
CA TYR A 809 0.11 31.39 52.27
C TYR A 809 -0.68 32.57 51.71
N TYR A 810 -1.89 32.28 51.24
CA TYR A 810 -2.94 33.26 50.96
C TYR A 810 -4.21 32.82 51.68
N GLN A 811 -4.78 33.69 52.52
CA GLN A 811 -6.01 33.44 53.31
C GLN A 811 -6.01 32.05 53.98
N GLU A 812 -4.96 31.77 54.76
CA GLU A 812 -4.70 30.50 55.50
C GLU A 812 -4.37 29.26 54.67
N ARG A 813 -4.27 29.35 53.34
CA ARG A 813 -3.95 28.21 52.48
C ARG A 813 -2.53 28.30 51.91
N ALA A 814 -1.75 27.23 52.07
CA ALA A 814 -0.41 27.15 51.49
C ALA A 814 -0.48 27.07 49.96
N ILE A 815 0.11 28.04 49.28
CA ILE A 815 0.12 28.17 47.81
C ILE A 815 1.43 27.66 47.20
N SER A 816 2.55 27.77 47.90
CA SER A 816 3.87 27.27 47.46
C SER A 816 4.75 26.91 48.66
N GLU A 817 5.69 25.98 48.46
CA GLU A 817 6.71 25.58 49.44
C GLU A 817 8.07 25.55 48.75
N GLN A 818 9.08 26.10 49.41
CA GLN A 818 10.47 26.04 48.99
C GLN A 818 11.31 25.41 50.08
N GLU A 819 12.17 24.48 49.70
CA GLU A 819 13.17 23.88 50.59
C GLU A 819 14.51 24.58 50.40
N LEU A 820 15.22 24.84 51.49
CA LEU A 820 16.50 25.55 51.48
C LEU A 820 17.44 25.02 52.55
N THR A 821 18.70 24.78 52.17
CA THR A 821 19.72 24.29 53.11
C THR A 821 20.51 25.47 53.70
N VAL A 822 20.40 25.69 55.00
CA VAL A 822 21.17 26.75 55.69
C VAL A 822 22.52 26.18 56.15
N THR A 823 23.63 26.70 55.61
CA THR A 823 24.98 26.26 55.96
C THR A 823 25.69 27.27 56.88
N PRO A 824 26.43 26.82 57.91
CA PRO A 824 27.19 27.71 58.77
C PRO A 824 28.33 28.39 57.98
N PRO A 825 28.72 29.63 58.32
CA PRO A 825 29.77 30.34 57.58
C PRO A 825 31.10 29.59 57.66
N ALA A 826 31.70 29.31 56.49
CA ALA A 826 33.02 28.68 56.40
C ALA A 826 34.05 29.52 57.16
N GLY A 827 34.63 28.95 58.22
CA GLY A 827 35.75 29.56 58.95
C GLY A 827 36.97 29.66 58.04
N ARG A 828 37.57 30.85 57.96
CA ARG A 828 38.90 31.06 57.37
C ARG A 828 39.87 30.06 58.02
N ARG A 829 40.50 29.19 57.22
CA ARG A 829 41.76 28.56 57.60
C ARG A 829 42.89 29.33 56.93
N SER A 830 43.83 29.75 57.78
CA SER A 830 45.12 30.38 57.50
C SER A 830 45.96 29.61 56.50
#